data_AF-A0A5E8BRL7-F1
#
_entry.id   AF-A0A5E8BRL7-F1
#
_cell.length_a   1.000
_cell.length_b   1.000
_cell.length_c   1.000
_cell.angle_alpha   90.00
_cell.angle_beta   90.00
_cell.angle_gamma   90.00
#
_symmetry.space_group_name_H-M   'P 1'
#
loop_
_entity.id
_entity.type
_entity.pdbx_description
1 polymer ?
#
loop_
_entity_poly.entity_id
_entity_poly.type
_entity_poly.pdbx_seq_one_letter_code
_entity_poly.pdbx_strand_id
1 'polypeptide(L)'
;MSNSSLFLGLDLSTQQLKGVIVESVSLVTISKIIVDFDHDFPKYKTTKGVYVDQKSMEVHAPVDMWLEAIDLFFLRLSCLKDENNEPLVTRIKFISGACQQHGSVFWNSEATQHLRKLSSKTEMNLLELLHDAFSWNKSPNWQDRSTQSQCEAFENAVEGGAEGLAQITGSKAHHRFTGPQILKLKQNNPSIYESTSRISLVSSFLATVLTGNGKIQELDRSDACGMNMWDIQKKEWCKEITELFDKDCLNSDGGIIAKLGRVKETQSAEPIAVYFAEKYGLKSSCQVVTPFTGDNPATVLAQALGHGDVIISLGTSTTVLVVSKTYAPSSQYHIFNHPIDQDSYMGMVCYSNGSLAREKIRDALNLKYFTNGWFKFDDILQARMKDGIVMGYGKNHLNQAKVGIYFPMAEIVPPVKAQTNYYSWRQSYSNSKKEWHLSGYTHEGKDRGDIDEEWHHPEDDVLGIIESQGLSIRERLSTMLSSKESLEGSRDQPRRVYFVGGTSANTGICLALGRVLNPLEGMFRLTGERTRDACAYGAALKAIYYAERPTNTPCGLGSEVSAGSAKAGVSAVGAAQLINLGEKSGDFGNEKNTTQPHIFSNKGKHEMVHRPPMHKSDESSMSYNDFIKQYPGAVERLQEDKNLRSSDHKVSYERTTEDQDLYAPYIDLYLQTEKLLQK
;
A
#
# COMPACT_ATOMS: atom_id res chain seq x y z
N MET A 1 22.39 -10.50 23.65
CA MET A 1 21.56 -9.29 23.88
C MET A 1 20.64 -9.53 25.08
N SER A 2 19.75 -8.58 25.42
CA SER A 2 18.80 -8.74 26.53
C SER A 2 17.77 -9.84 26.28
N ASN A 3 17.12 -10.32 27.35
CA ASN A 3 16.06 -11.34 27.31
C ASN A 3 14.70 -10.73 26.88
N SER A 4 14.73 -9.90 25.84
CA SER A 4 13.62 -9.06 25.41
C SER A 4 12.57 -9.80 24.57
N SER A 5 11.34 -9.30 24.67
CA SER A 5 10.14 -9.80 24.01
C SER A 5 10.24 -9.66 22.50
N LEU A 6 9.86 -10.71 21.76
CA LEU A 6 9.75 -10.66 20.31
C LEU A 6 8.29 -10.60 19.86
N PHE A 7 8.07 -9.89 18.76
CA PHE A 7 6.77 -9.61 18.17
C PHE A 7 6.80 -9.98 16.69
N LEU A 8 5.77 -10.68 16.21
CA LEU A 8 5.68 -11.11 14.82
C LEU A 8 4.64 -10.26 14.08
N GLY A 9 5.08 -9.59 13.03
CA GLY A 9 4.19 -8.95 12.07
C GLY A 9 4.14 -9.74 10.77
N LEU A 10 2.94 -10.07 10.30
CA LEU A 10 2.68 -10.81 9.06
C LEU A 10 2.22 -9.87 7.93
N ASP A 11 2.41 -10.31 6.69
CA ASP A 11 2.07 -9.61 5.44
C ASP A 11 1.62 -10.66 4.40
N LEU A 12 0.31 -10.95 4.36
CA LEU A 12 -0.28 -11.85 3.36
C LEU A 12 -0.61 -11.05 2.09
N SER A 13 0.44 -10.78 1.32
CA SER A 13 0.41 -10.01 0.07
C SER A 13 -0.08 -10.83 -1.13
N THR A 14 -0.14 -10.23 -2.32
CA THR A 14 -0.55 -10.90 -3.56
C THR A 14 0.39 -12.02 -4.02
N GLN A 15 1.70 -11.87 -3.81
CA GLN A 15 2.73 -12.77 -4.36
C GLN A 15 3.37 -13.69 -3.31
N GLN A 16 3.24 -13.36 -2.03
CA GLN A 16 3.97 -14.01 -0.94
C GLN A 16 3.26 -13.82 0.40
N LEU A 17 3.40 -14.80 1.30
CA LEU A 17 3.23 -14.59 2.74
C LEU A 17 4.59 -14.24 3.34
N LYS A 18 4.71 -13.04 3.88
CA LYS A 18 5.92 -12.54 4.53
C LYS A 18 5.67 -12.34 6.03
N GLY A 19 6.73 -12.36 6.82
CA GLY A 19 6.68 -11.92 8.20
C GLY A 19 8.02 -11.44 8.71
N VAL A 20 7.99 -10.50 9.66
CA VAL A 20 9.17 -9.93 10.31
C VAL A 20 9.06 -10.07 11.83
N ILE A 21 10.15 -10.50 12.45
CA ILE A 21 10.28 -10.61 13.91
C ILE A 21 10.94 -9.33 14.40
N VAL A 22 10.25 -8.55 15.23
CA VAL A 22 10.73 -7.27 15.79
C VAL A 22 10.96 -7.41 17.30
N GLU A 23 12.05 -6.83 17.79
CA GLU A 23 12.35 -6.74 19.23
C GLU A 23 11.77 -5.44 19.82
N SER A 24 11.14 -5.53 20.99
CA SER A 24 10.22 -4.47 21.46
C SER A 24 10.86 -3.19 22.02
N VAL A 25 12.16 -3.17 22.28
CA VAL A 25 12.84 -2.04 22.95
C VAL A 25 13.63 -1.22 21.93
N SER A 26 14.33 -1.90 21.02
CA SER A 26 15.10 -1.33 19.92
C SER A 26 14.28 -1.11 18.64
N LEU A 27 13.12 -1.77 18.54
CA LEU A 27 12.27 -1.84 17.34
C LEU A 27 13.03 -2.35 16.10
N VAL A 28 14.10 -3.13 16.30
CA VAL A 28 14.93 -3.72 15.24
C VAL A 28 14.31 -5.05 14.76
N THR A 29 14.32 -5.25 13.45
CA THR A 29 14.01 -6.54 12.83
C THR A 29 15.12 -7.54 13.15
N ILE A 30 14.79 -8.61 13.88
CA ILE A 30 15.70 -9.69 14.28
C ILE A 30 15.78 -10.76 13.19
N SER A 31 14.69 -11.01 12.48
CA SER A 31 14.65 -11.97 11.37
C SER A 31 13.43 -11.73 10.48
N LYS A 32 13.46 -12.34 9.29
CA LYS A 32 12.45 -12.24 8.24
C LYS A 32 12.21 -13.63 7.65
N ILE A 33 10.94 -13.93 7.38
CA ILE A 33 10.51 -15.16 6.72
C ILE A 33 9.71 -14.75 5.47
N ILE A 34 9.92 -15.45 4.37
CA ILE A 34 9.16 -15.32 3.12
C ILE A 34 8.65 -16.71 2.73
N VAL A 35 7.44 -16.77 2.20
CA VAL A 35 6.90 -17.87 1.39
C VAL A 35 6.41 -17.28 0.08
N ASP A 36 7.07 -17.60 -1.03
CA ASP A 36 6.76 -17.10 -2.37
C ASP A 36 5.78 -18.06 -3.05
N PHE A 37 4.64 -17.57 -3.52
CA PHE A 37 3.54 -18.45 -3.94
C PHE A 37 3.85 -19.23 -5.23
N ASP A 38 4.42 -18.58 -6.24
CA ASP A 38 4.73 -19.22 -7.52
C ASP A 38 5.89 -20.22 -7.38
N HIS A 39 6.91 -19.91 -6.56
CA HIS A 39 8.06 -20.79 -6.37
C HIS A 39 7.81 -21.89 -5.34
N ASP A 40 7.24 -21.59 -4.17
CA ASP A 40 7.04 -22.60 -3.13
C ASP A 40 5.83 -23.50 -3.42
N PHE A 41 4.83 -23.03 -4.19
CA PHE A 41 3.65 -23.83 -4.55
C PHE A 41 3.30 -23.87 -6.07
N PRO A 42 4.25 -24.26 -6.96
CA PRO A 42 4.04 -24.28 -8.41
C PRO A 42 2.90 -25.20 -8.88
N LYS A 43 2.43 -26.11 -8.00
CA LYS A 43 1.24 -26.95 -8.21
C LYS A 43 -0.04 -26.15 -8.46
N TYR A 44 -0.18 -24.95 -7.90
CA TYR A 44 -1.32 -24.07 -8.16
C TYR A 44 -1.28 -23.41 -9.53
N LYS A 45 -0.09 -23.30 -10.17
CA LYS A 45 0.10 -22.67 -11.50
C LYS A 45 -0.41 -21.22 -11.57
N THR A 46 -0.26 -20.49 -10.47
CA THR A 46 -0.45 -19.04 -10.44
C THR A 46 0.57 -18.32 -11.31
N THR A 47 0.33 -17.04 -11.57
CA THR A 47 1.38 -16.13 -12.03
C THR A 47 1.30 -14.88 -11.17
N LYS A 48 2.38 -14.60 -10.44
CA LYS A 48 2.44 -13.62 -9.35
C LYS A 48 1.38 -13.87 -8.27
N GLY A 49 1.17 -15.14 -7.91
CA GLY A 49 0.24 -15.56 -6.85
C GLY A 49 -1.25 -15.50 -7.20
N VAL A 50 -1.60 -15.18 -8.46
CA VAL A 50 -3.00 -15.07 -8.91
C VAL A 50 -3.27 -15.84 -10.21
N TYR A 51 -4.55 -16.11 -10.44
CA TYR A 51 -5.13 -16.45 -11.73
C TYR A 51 -5.71 -15.18 -12.37
N VAL A 52 -5.46 -14.97 -13.67
CA VAL A 52 -5.99 -13.85 -14.45
C VAL A 52 -6.76 -14.40 -15.65
N ASP A 53 -8.04 -14.08 -15.78
CA ASP A 53 -8.77 -14.29 -17.03
C ASP A 53 -8.78 -12.98 -17.84
N GLN A 54 -8.08 -12.98 -18.97
CA GLN A 54 -7.97 -11.84 -19.87
C GLN A 54 -9.28 -11.52 -20.63
N LYS A 55 -10.30 -12.39 -20.58
CA LYS A 55 -11.60 -12.16 -21.24
C LYS A 55 -12.59 -11.42 -20.34
N SER A 56 -12.73 -11.89 -19.10
CA SER A 56 -13.62 -11.27 -18.09
C SER A 56 -12.96 -10.16 -17.29
N MET A 57 -11.63 -10.01 -17.39
CA MET A 57 -10.79 -9.18 -16.50
C MET A 57 -10.88 -9.58 -15.02
N GLU A 58 -11.22 -10.84 -14.76
CA GLU A 58 -11.24 -11.44 -13.43
C GLU A 58 -9.83 -11.73 -12.93
N VAL A 59 -9.56 -11.42 -11.66
CA VAL A 59 -8.32 -11.78 -10.97
C VAL A 59 -8.63 -12.41 -9.61
N HIS A 60 -8.17 -13.64 -9.42
CA HIS A 60 -8.46 -14.44 -8.23
C HIS A 60 -7.20 -15.09 -7.65
N ALA A 61 -7.13 -15.23 -6.33
CA ALA A 61 -6.15 -16.06 -5.64
C ALA A 61 -6.81 -17.33 -5.06
N PRO A 62 -6.18 -18.52 -5.14
CA PRO A 62 -6.66 -19.73 -4.47
C PRO A 62 -6.50 -19.63 -2.95
N VAL A 63 -7.54 -20.00 -2.18
CA VAL A 63 -7.53 -19.88 -0.71
C VAL A 63 -6.70 -21.01 -0.07
N ASP A 64 -6.77 -22.22 -0.63
CA ASP A 64 -5.96 -23.37 -0.22
C ASP A 64 -4.45 -23.04 -0.19
N MET A 65 -3.96 -22.29 -1.18
CA MET A 65 -2.56 -21.90 -1.29
C MET A 65 -2.12 -21.00 -0.14
N TRP A 66 -3.02 -20.16 0.38
CA TRP A 66 -2.74 -19.36 1.57
C TRP A 66 -2.68 -20.21 2.84
N LEU A 67 -3.46 -21.29 2.94
CA LEU A 67 -3.39 -22.22 4.06
C LEU A 67 -2.05 -22.97 4.09
N GLU A 68 -1.61 -23.51 2.94
CA GLU A 68 -0.28 -24.13 2.84
C GLU A 68 0.85 -23.12 3.03
N ALA A 69 0.68 -21.87 2.57
CA ALA A 69 1.65 -20.81 2.83
C ALA A 69 1.79 -20.50 4.33
N ILE A 70 0.70 -20.51 5.09
CA ILE A 70 0.74 -20.35 6.55
C ILE A 70 1.51 -21.53 7.19
N ASP A 71 1.23 -22.78 6.82
CA ASP A 71 1.95 -23.94 7.36
C ASP A 71 3.45 -23.92 7.02
N LEU A 72 3.82 -23.59 5.78
CA LEU A 72 5.22 -23.47 5.36
C LEU A 72 5.92 -22.28 6.04
N PHE A 73 5.19 -21.19 6.28
CA PHE A 73 5.69 -20.03 7.02
C PHE A 73 6.05 -20.42 8.46
N PHE A 74 5.12 -21.07 9.18
CA PHE A 74 5.36 -21.48 10.56
C PHE A 74 6.40 -22.61 10.69
N LEU A 75 6.49 -23.49 9.68
CA LEU A 75 7.60 -24.45 9.56
C LEU A 75 8.95 -23.73 9.47
N ARG A 76 9.10 -22.77 8.54
CA ARG A 76 10.33 -21.96 8.38
C ARG A 76 10.67 -21.17 9.64
N LEU A 77 9.67 -20.60 10.31
CA LEU A 77 9.82 -19.92 11.61
C LEU A 77 10.31 -20.85 12.73
N SER A 78 9.81 -22.09 12.79
CA SER A 78 10.22 -23.09 13.80
C SER A 78 11.71 -23.48 13.68
N CYS A 79 12.27 -23.40 12.46
CA CYS A 79 13.69 -23.63 12.20
C CYS A 79 14.60 -22.47 12.65
N LEU A 80 14.06 -21.28 12.94
CA LEU A 80 14.86 -20.10 13.27
C LEU A 80 15.37 -20.14 14.72
N LYS A 81 16.63 -19.73 14.89
CA LYS A 81 17.34 -19.72 16.18
C LYS A 81 18.12 -18.42 16.39
N ASP A 82 18.28 -18.02 17.64
CA ASP A 82 19.08 -16.85 18.02
C ASP A 82 20.58 -17.14 18.19
N GLU A 83 21.33 -16.13 18.63
CA GLU A 83 22.78 -16.18 18.87
C GLU A 83 23.22 -17.25 19.88
N ASN A 84 22.31 -17.74 20.73
CA ASN A 84 22.54 -18.81 21.72
C ASN A 84 22.04 -20.17 21.23
N ASN A 85 21.63 -20.31 19.96
CA ASN A 85 21.05 -21.52 19.36
C ASN A 85 19.66 -21.91 19.94
N GLU A 86 19.01 -21.01 20.67
CA GLU A 86 17.64 -21.15 21.19
C GLU A 86 16.58 -20.82 20.11
N PRO A 87 15.43 -21.53 20.02
CA PRO A 87 14.45 -21.32 18.96
C PRO A 87 13.68 -20.00 19.11
N LEU A 88 13.78 -19.12 18.11
CA LEU A 88 13.17 -17.78 18.11
C LEU A 88 11.64 -17.83 18.26
N VAL A 89 11.00 -18.88 17.72
CA VAL A 89 9.56 -19.13 17.80
C VAL A 89 9.04 -19.16 19.25
N THR A 90 9.86 -19.61 20.21
CA THR A 90 9.49 -19.67 21.63
C THR A 90 9.54 -18.30 22.34
N ARG A 91 10.10 -17.27 21.70
CA ARG A 91 10.26 -15.91 22.25
C ARG A 91 9.20 -14.92 21.76
N ILE A 92 8.38 -15.31 20.77
CA ILE A 92 7.27 -14.50 20.26
C ILE A 92 6.16 -14.44 21.31
N LYS A 93 5.78 -13.23 21.73
CA LYS A 93 4.67 -12.98 22.68
C LYS A 93 3.38 -12.59 21.99
N PHE A 94 3.46 -11.76 20.96
CA PHE A 94 2.29 -11.29 20.20
C PHE A 94 2.54 -11.38 18.70
N ILE A 95 1.46 -11.68 17.98
CA ILE A 95 1.37 -11.71 16.52
C ILE A 95 0.32 -10.69 16.06
N SER A 96 0.60 -9.95 15.00
CA SER A 96 -0.42 -9.21 14.24
C SER A 96 -0.13 -9.33 12.74
N GLY A 97 -1.05 -8.88 11.89
CA GLY A 97 -0.89 -8.98 10.44
C GLY A 97 -1.49 -7.81 9.66
N ALA A 98 -0.82 -7.56 8.54
CA ALA A 98 -1.31 -6.87 7.37
C ALA A 98 -1.68 -7.91 6.30
N CYS A 99 -2.65 -7.60 5.46
CA CYS A 99 -2.98 -8.42 4.28
C CYS A 99 -3.31 -7.51 3.09
N GLN A 100 -3.20 -8.06 1.88
CA GLN A 100 -3.63 -7.36 0.66
C GLN A 100 -5.11 -6.92 0.77
N GLN A 101 -5.39 -5.65 0.49
CA GLN A 101 -6.71 -5.08 0.71
C GLN A 101 -7.77 -5.59 -0.29
N HIS A 102 -9.03 -5.38 0.09
CA HIS A 102 -10.25 -5.64 -0.67
C HIS A 102 -10.60 -7.12 -0.98
N GLY A 103 -9.62 -8.02 -1.03
CA GLY A 103 -9.85 -9.46 -1.24
C GLY A 103 -10.70 -10.09 -0.14
N SER A 104 -11.49 -11.11 -0.49
CA SER A 104 -12.49 -11.71 0.39
C SER A 104 -12.51 -13.23 0.35
N VAL A 105 -12.72 -13.85 1.51
CA VAL A 105 -12.83 -15.29 1.72
C VAL A 105 -14.25 -15.62 2.19
N PHE A 106 -14.83 -16.67 1.60
CA PHE A 106 -16.23 -17.03 1.73
C PHE A 106 -16.35 -18.35 2.50
N TRP A 107 -16.79 -18.27 3.75
CA TRP A 107 -16.92 -19.39 4.68
C TRP A 107 -18.33 -20.00 4.58
N ASN A 108 -18.44 -21.33 4.63
CA ASN A 108 -19.73 -22.03 4.66
C ASN A 108 -20.23 -22.24 6.11
N SER A 109 -21.31 -23.00 6.32
CA SER A 109 -21.87 -23.29 7.66
C SER A 109 -20.90 -24.06 8.57
N GLU A 110 -20.12 -24.98 8.00
CA GLU A 110 -19.26 -25.92 8.72
C GLU A 110 -17.94 -25.31 9.19
N ALA A 111 -17.62 -24.09 8.73
CA ALA A 111 -16.42 -23.35 9.09
C ALA A 111 -16.17 -23.28 10.61
N THR A 112 -17.22 -23.11 11.40
CA THR A 112 -17.14 -23.10 12.87
C THR A 112 -16.63 -24.45 13.43
N GLN A 113 -17.07 -25.58 12.85
CA GLN A 113 -16.63 -26.91 13.24
C GLN A 113 -15.21 -27.20 12.75
N HIS A 114 -14.86 -26.76 11.53
CA HIS A 114 -13.52 -26.93 10.97
C HIS A 114 -12.46 -26.13 11.74
N LEU A 115 -12.74 -24.86 12.06
CA LEU A 115 -11.85 -24.03 12.87
C LEU A 115 -11.61 -24.60 14.27
N ARG A 116 -12.61 -25.21 14.92
CA ARG A 116 -12.45 -25.85 16.24
C ARG A 116 -11.42 -26.98 16.25
N LYS A 117 -11.13 -27.64 15.13
CA LYS A 117 -10.08 -28.67 15.02
C LYS A 117 -8.68 -28.12 15.37
N LEU A 118 -8.46 -26.81 15.20
CA LEU A 118 -7.20 -26.11 15.52
C LEU A 118 -7.01 -25.86 17.03
N SER A 119 -8.04 -26.06 17.85
CA SER A 119 -7.95 -26.03 19.32
C SER A 119 -7.44 -27.33 19.95
N SER A 120 -7.02 -28.30 19.13
CA SER A 120 -6.48 -29.60 19.53
C SER A 120 -5.19 -29.95 18.78
N LYS A 121 -4.35 -30.80 19.37
CA LYS A 121 -3.19 -31.39 18.68
C LYS A 121 -3.66 -32.26 17.51
N THR A 122 -3.04 -32.09 16.34
CA THR A 122 -3.32 -32.89 15.14
C THR A 122 -2.10 -32.93 14.22
N GLU A 123 -1.92 -34.05 13.52
CA GLU A 123 -0.87 -34.22 12.50
C GLU A 123 -1.31 -33.67 11.13
N MET A 124 -2.62 -33.44 10.92
CA MET A 124 -3.15 -32.87 9.67
C MET A 124 -2.61 -31.46 9.42
N ASN A 125 -2.58 -31.02 8.16
CA ASN A 125 -2.21 -29.67 7.76
C ASN A 125 -3.45 -28.74 7.67
N LEU A 126 -3.25 -27.42 7.57
CA LEU A 126 -4.33 -26.43 7.53
C LEU A 126 -5.27 -26.63 6.34
N LEU A 127 -4.75 -27.06 5.19
CA LEU A 127 -5.55 -27.38 4.02
C LEU A 127 -6.48 -28.57 4.29
N GLU A 128 -5.95 -29.69 4.79
CA GLU A 128 -6.75 -30.86 5.20
C GLU A 128 -7.78 -30.55 6.30
N LEU A 129 -7.50 -29.56 7.16
CA LEU A 129 -8.38 -29.19 8.27
C LEU A 129 -9.49 -28.22 7.86
N LEU A 130 -9.23 -27.33 6.89
CA LEU A 130 -10.07 -26.18 6.55
C LEU A 130 -10.58 -26.12 5.11
N HIS A 131 -10.19 -27.00 4.17
CA HIS A 131 -10.68 -26.96 2.78
C HIS A 131 -12.22 -26.89 2.70
N ASP A 132 -12.90 -27.79 3.41
CA ASP A 132 -14.37 -27.84 3.45
C ASP A 132 -14.99 -26.79 4.39
N ALA A 133 -14.23 -25.79 4.87
CA ALA A 133 -14.75 -24.63 5.59
C ALA A 133 -15.23 -23.52 4.66
N PHE A 134 -14.93 -23.59 3.35
CA PHE A 134 -15.26 -22.54 2.39
C PHE A 134 -16.44 -22.91 1.49
N SER A 135 -17.23 -21.91 1.11
CA SER A 135 -18.16 -22.00 -0.02
C SER A 135 -17.44 -21.72 -1.35
N TRP A 136 -16.31 -21.00 -1.31
CA TRP A 136 -15.50 -20.69 -2.49
C TRP A 136 -14.00 -20.71 -2.20
N ASN A 137 -13.27 -21.61 -2.84
CA ASN A 137 -11.81 -21.69 -2.81
C ASN A 137 -11.15 -20.64 -3.75
N LYS A 138 -11.71 -19.44 -3.81
CA LYS A 138 -11.15 -18.28 -4.52
C LYS A 138 -11.45 -17.01 -3.73
N SER A 139 -10.44 -16.18 -3.58
CA SER A 139 -10.62 -14.77 -3.23
C SER A 139 -10.51 -13.92 -4.50
N PRO A 140 -11.45 -13.00 -4.77
CA PRO A 140 -11.20 -11.86 -5.65
C PRO A 140 -9.94 -11.10 -5.20
N ASN A 141 -9.26 -10.45 -6.15
CA ASN A 141 -7.98 -9.77 -5.91
C ASN A 141 -8.09 -8.25 -6.15
N TRP A 142 -7.21 -7.46 -5.52
CA TRP A 142 -7.18 -6.00 -5.71
C TRP A 142 -6.95 -5.55 -7.17
N GLN A 143 -6.39 -6.43 -8.01
CA GLN A 143 -6.15 -6.19 -9.44
C GLN A 143 -7.40 -6.38 -10.33
N ASP A 144 -8.50 -6.93 -9.81
CA ASP A 144 -9.72 -7.25 -10.56
C ASP A 144 -10.41 -6.00 -11.14
N ARG A 145 -10.94 -6.12 -12.38
CA ARG A 145 -11.62 -5.03 -13.10
C ARG A 145 -12.97 -5.44 -13.71
N SER A 146 -13.57 -6.51 -13.18
CA SER A 146 -14.67 -7.23 -13.82
C SER A 146 -16.08 -6.84 -13.36
N THR A 147 -16.20 -5.76 -12.58
CA THR A 147 -17.39 -5.39 -11.78
C THR A 147 -17.97 -4.01 -12.11
N GLN A 148 -17.84 -3.54 -13.36
CA GLN A 148 -18.30 -2.20 -13.78
C GLN A 148 -19.78 -1.95 -13.44
N SER A 149 -20.69 -2.88 -13.79
CA SER A 149 -22.13 -2.71 -13.53
C SER A 149 -22.49 -2.78 -12.05
N GLN A 150 -21.71 -3.47 -11.22
CA GLN A 150 -21.88 -3.45 -9.76
C GLN A 150 -21.35 -2.14 -9.15
N CYS A 151 -20.31 -1.54 -9.73
CA CYS A 151 -19.85 -0.20 -9.33
C CYS A 151 -20.93 0.85 -9.66
N GLU A 152 -21.49 0.80 -10.86
CA GLU A 152 -22.63 1.64 -11.26
C GLU A 152 -23.85 1.43 -10.35
N ALA A 153 -24.15 0.19 -9.95
CA ALA A 153 -25.24 -0.09 -9.01
C ALA A 153 -25.00 0.53 -7.62
N PHE A 154 -23.76 0.48 -7.12
CA PHE A 154 -23.37 1.11 -5.85
C PHE A 154 -23.47 2.64 -5.91
N GLU A 155 -23.04 3.27 -6.99
CA GLU A 155 -23.13 4.74 -7.14
C GLU A 155 -24.58 5.20 -7.35
N ASN A 156 -25.40 4.45 -8.10
CA ASN A 156 -26.82 4.79 -8.29
C ASN A 156 -27.72 4.51 -7.07
N ALA A 157 -27.23 3.80 -6.04
CA ALA A 157 -27.99 3.50 -4.83
C ALA A 157 -28.06 4.67 -3.83
N VAL A 158 -27.21 5.69 -3.99
CA VAL A 158 -27.05 6.78 -3.03
C VAL A 158 -27.22 8.15 -3.69
N GLU A 159 -27.78 9.12 -2.96
CA GLU A 159 -27.90 10.49 -3.44
C GLU A 159 -26.52 11.11 -3.67
N GLY A 160 -26.31 11.74 -4.83
CA GLY A 160 -25.02 12.33 -5.22
C GLY A 160 -24.06 11.38 -5.95
N GLY A 161 -24.45 10.13 -6.25
CA GLY A 161 -23.69 9.25 -7.12
C GLY A 161 -22.31 8.87 -6.57
N ALA A 162 -21.30 8.85 -7.45
CA ALA A 162 -19.89 8.61 -7.10
C ALA A 162 -19.38 9.49 -5.94
N GLU A 163 -19.83 10.75 -5.87
CA GLU A 163 -19.43 11.67 -4.81
C GLU A 163 -20.20 11.41 -3.52
N GLY A 164 -21.51 11.16 -3.60
CA GLY A 164 -22.32 10.74 -2.44
C GLY A 164 -21.82 9.44 -1.79
N LEU A 165 -21.46 8.45 -2.60
CA LEU A 165 -20.84 7.21 -2.13
C LEU A 165 -19.49 7.45 -1.44
N ALA A 166 -18.73 8.45 -1.91
CA ALA A 166 -17.51 8.89 -1.23
C ALA A 166 -17.80 9.58 0.10
N GLN A 167 -18.81 10.45 0.18
CA GLN A 167 -19.21 11.11 1.43
C GLN A 167 -19.64 10.12 2.53
N ILE A 168 -20.20 8.96 2.16
CA ILE A 168 -20.58 7.89 3.09
C ILE A 168 -19.40 6.95 3.40
N THR A 169 -18.78 6.40 2.35
CA THR A 169 -17.85 5.25 2.45
C THR A 169 -16.37 5.63 2.31
N GLY A 170 -16.07 6.92 2.22
CA GLY A 170 -14.71 7.44 2.02
C GLY A 170 -14.13 7.17 0.63
N SER A 171 -14.89 6.61 -0.31
CA SER A 171 -14.48 6.34 -1.69
C SER A 171 -15.70 6.25 -2.59
N LYS A 172 -15.55 6.64 -3.87
CA LYS A 172 -16.51 6.23 -4.90
C LYS A 172 -16.44 4.72 -5.16
N ALA A 173 -17.23 4.17 -6.08
CA ALA A 173 -17.15 2.76 -6.38
C ALA A 173 -15.86 2.42 -7.15
N HIS A 174 -15.23 1.30 -6.78
CA HIS A 174 -14.05 0.78 -7.49
C HIS A 174 -14.17 -0.73 -7.67
N HIS A 175 -13.81 -1.23 -8.85
CA HIS A 175 -13.99 -2.64 -9.21
C HIS A 175 -13.50 -3.64 -8.16
N ARG A 176 -12.33 -3.34 -7.61
CA ARG A 176 -11.62 -4.17 -6.66
C ARG A 176 -12.24 -4.21 -5.27
N PHE A 177 -13.06 -3.22 -4.90
CA PHE A 177 -13.63 -3.10 -3.56
C PHE A 177 -14.61 -4.25 -3.29
N THR A 178 -14.68 -4.67 -2.03
CA THR A 178 -15.27 -5.96 -1.67
C THR A 178 -16.78 -6.02 -1.92
N GLY A 179 -17.52 -4.93 -1.72
CA GLY A 179 -18.96 -4.88 -1.97
C GLY A 179 -19.35 -5.21 -3.42
N PRO A 180 -18.83 -4.49 -4.44
CA PRO A 180 -19.04 -4.83 -5.85
C PRO A 180 -18.66 -6.28 -6.21
N GLN A 181 -17.59 -6.83 -5.61
CA GLN A 181 -17.18 -8.22 -5.82
C GLN A 181 -18.17 -9.24 -5.23
N ILE A 182 -18.67 -9.01 -4.00
CA ILE A 182 -19.71 -9.88 -3.39
C ILE A 182 -21.02 -9.78 -4.19
N LEU A 183 -21.41 -8.58 -4.65
CA LEU A 183 -22.63 -8.39 -5.45
C LEU A 183 -22.53 -9.15 -6.79
N LYS A 184 -21.37 -9.10 -7.45
CA LYS A 184 -21.10 -9.90 -8.64
C LYS A 184 -21.13 -11.39 -8.36
N LEU A 185 -20.55 -11.85 -7.23
CA LEU A 185 -20.63 -13.26 -6.85
C LEU A 185 -22.08 -13.72 -6.67
N LYS A 186 -22.91 -12.93 -6.00
CA LYS A 186 -24.35 -13.19 -5.82
C LYS A 186 -25.09 -13.28 -7.16
N GLN A 187 -24.80 -12.36 -8.09
CA GLN A 187 -25.46 -12.32 -9.40
C GLN A 187 -25.01 -13.45 -10.34
N ASN A 188 -23.73 -13.79 -10.35
CA ASN A 188 -23.16 -14.75 -11.31
C ASN A 188 -23.11 -16.19 -10.79
N ASN A 189 -23.01 -16.41 -9.47
CA ASN A 189 -22.91 -17.72 -8.84
C ASN A 189 -23.75 -17.76 -7.53
N PRO A 190 -25.09 -17.60 -7.61
CA PRO A 190 -25.95 -17.46 -6.43
C PRO A 190 -25.81 -18.60 -5.41
N SER A 191 -25.64 -19.85 -5.86
CA SER A 191 -25.45 -21.01 -4.98
C SER A 191 -24.20 -20.92 -4.09
N ILE A 192 -23.15 -20.23 -4.53
CA ILE A 192 -21.96 -19.96 -3.72
C ILE A 192 -22.28 -18.89 -2.67
N TYR A 193 -22.99 -17.81 -3.03
CA TYR A 193 -23.42 -16.78 -2.09
C TYR A 193 -24.42 -17.31 -1.04
N GLU A 194 -25.33 -18.19 -1.44
CA GLU A 194 -26.32 -18.85 -0.58
C GLU A 194 -25.64 -19.78 0.44
N SER A 195 -24.73 -20.64 -0.01
CA SER A 195 -23.95 -21.53 0.87
C SER A 195 -22.91 -20.82 1.74
N THR A 196 -22.66 -19.51 1.53
CA THR A 196 -21.78 -18.70 2.36
C THR A 196 -22.47 -18.28 3.67
N SER A 197 -21.99 -18.74 4.82
CA SER A 197 -22.47 -18.30 6.15
C SER A 197 -21.81 -16.98 6.59
N ARG A 198 -20.53 -16.78 6.27
CA ARG A 198 -19.71 -15.63 6.68
C ARG A 198 -18.73 -15.22 5.61
N ILE A 199 -18.40 -13.93 5.55
CA ILE A 199 -17.41 -13.36 4.63
C ILE A 199 -16.34 -12.65 5.46
N SER A 200 -15.08 -12.92 5.14
CA SER A 200 -13.90 -12.28 5.72
C SER A 200 -13.16 -11.47 4.66
N LEU A 201 -12.57 -10.33 5.04
CA LEU A 201 -11.42 -9.77 4.30
C LEU A 201 -10.18 -10.64 4.54
N VAL A 202 -9.19 -10.62 3.63
CA VAL A 202 -7.93 -11.41 3.75
C VAL A 202 -7.24 -11.21 5.11
N SER A 203 -7.35 -9.99 5.67
CA SER A 203 -6.93 -9.60 7.02
C SER A 203 -7.62 -10.44 8.11
N SER A 204 -8.95 -10.36 8.20
CA SER A 204 -9.76 -11.12 9.15
C SER A 204 -9.71 -12.65 8.93
N PHE A 205 -9.47 -13.12 7.70
CA PHE A 205 -9.23 -14.52 7.38
C PHE A 205 -7.96 -15.02 8.08
N LEU A 206 -6.82 -14.34 7.89
CA LEU A 206 -5.56 -14.73 8.54
C LEU A 206 -5.67 -14.71 10.07
N ALA A 207 -6.32 -13.67 10.64
CA ALA A 207 -6.59 -13.61 12.07
C ALA A 207 -7.48 -14.78 12.57
N THR A 208 -8.44 -15.22 11.75
CA THR A 208 -9.32 -16.37 12.05
C THR A 208 -8.55 -17.68 12.06
N VAL A 209 -7.71 -17.94 11.05
CA VAL A 209 -6.89 -19.15 10.98
C VAL A 209 -5.90 -19.22 12.15
N LEU A 210 -5.25 -18.11 12.49
CA LEU A 210 -4.28 -18.06 13.59
C LEU A 210 -4.90 -18.23 14.98
N THR A 211 -6.12 -17.71 15.20
CA THR A 211 -6.81 -17.84 16.50
C THR A 211 -7.48 -19.21 16.67
N GLY A 212 -8.00 -19.81 15.59
CA GLY A 212 -8.42 -21.23 15.55
C GLY A 212 -9.38 -21.67 16.66
N ASN A 213 -10.13 -20.74 17.23
CA ASN A 213 -10.97 -20.95 18.42
C ASN A 213 -12.45 -21.21 18.07
N GLY A 214 -12.76 -21.44 16.79
CA GLY A 214 -14.12 -21.59 16.28
C GLY A 214 -14.88 -20.29 16.03
N LYS A 215 -14.29 -19.10 16.27
CA LYS A 215 -14.87 -17.79 15.94
C LYS A 215 -14.22 -17.24 14.67
N ILE A 216 -15.03 -16.96 13.64
CA ILE A 216 -14.61 -16.12 12.51
C ILE A 216 -14.48 -14.68 13.01
N GLN A 217 -13.26 -14.14 12.93
CA GLN A 217 -12.88 -12.86 13.52
C GLN A 217 -13.56 -11.67 12.83
N GLU A 218 -13.63 -10.56 13.56
CA GLU A 218 -14.29 -9.32 13.14
C GLU A 218 -13.36 -8.48 12.23
N LEU A 219 -13.96 -7.62 11.41
CA LEU A 219 -13.23 -6.82 10.42
C LEU A 219 -12.53 -5.63 11.09
N ASP A 220 -11.38 -5.20 10.57
CA ASP A 220 -10.70 -3.98 11.02
C ASP A 220 -11.35 -2.73 10.43
N ARG A 221 -11.51 -1.69 11.26
CA ARG A 221 -12.14 -0.41 10.87
C ARG A 221 -11.52 0.23 9.61
N SER A 222 -10.21 0.13 9.44
CA SER A 222 -9.51 0.73 8.30
C SER A 222 -9.74 -0.09 7.04
N ASP A 223 -9.64 -1.42 7.15
CA ASP A 223 -9.78 -2.33 6.02
C ASP A 223 -11.25 -2.45 5.54
N ALA A 224 -12.22 -2.31 6.45
CA ALA A 224 -13.65 -2.27 6.12
C ALA A 224 -14.06 -1.05 5.27
N CYS A 225 -13.29 0.05 5.33
CA CYS A 225 -13.49 1.19 4.42
C CYS A 225 -13.20 0.80 2.96
N GLY A 226 -12.31 -0.18 2.73
CA GLY A 226 -11.99 -0.73 1.41
C GLY A 226 -13.10 -1.57 0.75
N MET A 227 -14.34 -1.49 1.24
CA MET A 227 -15.47 -2.32 0.81
C MET A 227 -16.57 -1.57 0.05
N ASN A 228 -16.63 -0.23 0.12
CA ASN A 228 -17.78 0.61 -0.32
C ASN A 228 -19.11 0.27 0.37
N MET A 229 -19.08 -0.33 1.57
CA MET A 229 -20.30 -0.73 2.31
C MET A 229 -20.40 -0.13 3.72
N TRP A 230 -19.30 0.42 4.24
CA TRP A 230 -19.20 0.93 5.61
C TRP A 230 -19.42 2.44 5.64
N ASP A 231 -20.37 2.93 6.43
CA ASP A 231 -20.53 4.35 6.72
C ASP A 231 -19.49 4.76 7.76
N ILE A 232 -18.49 5.52 7.32
CA ILE A 232 -17.32 5.87 8.12
C ILE A 232 -17.67 6.80 9.31
N GLN A 233 -18.73 7.60 9.18
CA GLN A 233 -19.14 8.57 10.18
C GLN A 233 -20.09 7.96 11.21
N LYS A 234 -21.11 7.22 10.76
CA LYS A 234 -22.06 6.52 11.64
C LYS A 234 -21.47 5.27 12.28
N LYS A 235 -20.42 4.69 11.68
CA LYS A 235 -19.79 3.42 12.10
C LYS A 235 -20.77 2.24 12.04
N GLU A 236 -21.47 2.12 10.92
CA GLU A 236 -22.40 1.04 10.62
C GLU A 236 -22.35 0.64 9.14
N TRP A 237 -23.00 -0.47 8.77
CA TRP A 237 -23.16 -0.84 7.36
C TRP A 237 -24.19 0.10 6.71
N CYS A 238 -23.83 0.76 5.60
CA CYS A 238 -24.70 1.67 4.87
C CYS A 238 -25.92 0.90 4.32
N LYS A 239 -27.10 1.26 4.85
CA LYS A 239 -28.36 0.58 4.59
C LYS A 239 -28.66 0.51 3.09
N GLU A 240 -28.58 1.66 2.42
CA GLU A 240 -28.87 1.88 1.01
C GLU A 240 -28.04 0.96 0.11
N ILE A 241 -26.77 0.75 0.46
CA ILE A 241 -25.87 -0.18 -0.24
C ILE A 241 -26.18 -1.65 0.11
N THR A 242 -26.54 -1.96 1.36
CA THR A 242 -26.90 -3.34 1.74
C THR A 242 -28.23 -3.82 1.14
N GLU A 243 -29.15 -2.91 0.82
CA GLU A 243 -30.40 -3.21 0.11
C GLU A 243 -30.19 -3.65 -1.36
N LEU A 244 -29.02 -3.35 -1.98
CA LEU A 244 -28.62 -3.91 -3.28
C LEU A 244 -28.46 -5.43 -3.24
N PHE A 245 -28.24 -5.99 -2.05
CA PHE A 245 -28.16 -7.44 -1.84
C PHE A 245 -29.54 -7.98 -1.49
N ASP A 246 -30.10 -7.57 -0.35
CA ASP A 246 -31.27 -8.19 0.26
C ASP A 246 -32.18 -7.10 0.88
N LYS A 247 -33.46 -7.04 0.49
CA LYS A 247 -34.35 -5.90 0.82
C LYS A 247 -34.56 -5.66 2.33
N ASP A 248 -34.54 -6.72 3.12
CA ASP A 248 -34.69 -6.67 4.58
C ASP A 248 -33.37 -7.01 5.31
N CYS A 249 -32.21 -6.74 4.67
CA CYS A 249 -30.85 -7.11 5.10
C CYS A 249 -30.48 -6.78 6.56
N LEU A 250 -31.09 -5.76 7.17
CA LEU A 250 -30.89 -5.37 8.56
C LEU A 250 -31.50 -6.37 9.57
N ASN A 251 -32.50 -7.13 9.16
CA ASN A 251 -33.30 -8.02 10.03
C ASN A 251 -33.31 -9.49 9.56
N SER A 252 -32.71 -9.83 8.42
CA SER A 252 -32.73 -11.18 7.87
C SER A 252 -31.57 -12.05 8.36
N ASP A 253 -31.90 -13.13 9.06
CA ASP A 253 -30.95 -14.21 9.36
C ASP A 253 -30.37 -14.76 8.04
N GLY A 254 -29.05 -14.68 7.89
CA GLY A 254 -28.35 -15.07 6.65
C GLY A 254 -28.26 -13.99 5.57
N GLY A 255 -28.79 -12.79 5.78
CA GLY A 255 -28.61 -11.62 4.91
C GLY A 255 -27.15 -11.11 4.87
N ILE A 256 -26.84 -10.18 3.96
CA ILE A 256 -25.46 -9.70 3.75
C ILE A 256 -24.79 -9.18 5.04
N ILE A 257 -25.51 -8.46 5.90
CA ILE A 257 -24.97 -7.95 7.17
C ILE A 257 -24.61 -9.09 8.13
N ALA A 258 -25.40 -10.16 8.19
CA ALA A 258 -25.07 -11.36 8.96
C ALA A 258 -23.83 -12.08 8.41
N LYS A 259 -23.67 -12.14 7.08
CA LYS A 259 -22.47 -12.70 6.43
C LYS A 259 -21.21 -11.88 6.75
N LEU A 260 -21.26 -10.56 6.64
CA LEU A 260 -20.12 -9.69 6.99
C LEU A 260 -19.81 -9.76 8.49
N GLY A 261 -20.83 -9.63 9.34
CA GLY A 261 -20.69 -9.52 10.79
C GLY A 261 -20.33 -8.10 11.23
N ARG A 262 -19.51 -7.98 12.28
CA ARG A 262 -19.14 -6.70 12.88
C ARG A 262 -17.78 -6.19 12.38
N VAL A 263 -17.68 -4.88 12.24
CA VAL A 263 -16.42 -4.14 12.20
C VAL A 263 -16.02 -3.79 13.64
N LYS A 264 -14.73 -3.87 13.95
CA LYS A 264 -14.19 -3.80 15.30
C LYS A 264 -13.32 -2.55 15.47
N GLU A 265 -13.86 -1.58 16.22
CA GLU A 265 -13.24 -0.26 16.48
C GLU A 265 -11.99 -0.30 17.39
N THR A 266 -11.73 -1.40 18.09
CA THR A 266 -10.68 -1.51 19.12
C THR A 266 -9.91 -2.81 19.03
N GLN A 267 -8.60 -2.77 19.30
CA GLN A 267 -7.77 -3.98 19.32
C GLN A 267 -7.98 -4.77 20.63
N SER A 268 -8.03 -6.10 20.54
CA SER A 268 -7.92 -7.05 21.65
C SER A 268 -6.86 -8.11 21.34
N ALA A 269 -6.47 -8.89 22.34
CA ALA A 269 -5.69 -10.11 22.17
C ALA A 269 -6.60 -11.33 22.29
N GLU A 270 -6.31 -12.35 21.48
CA GLU A 270 -6.88 -13.68 21.50
C GLU A 270 -5.72 -14.70 21.64
N PRO A 271 -5.90 -15.90 22.23
CA PRO A 271 -4.86 -16.92 22.19
C PRO A 271 -4.48 -17.36 20.77
N ILE A 272 -3.22 -17.75 20.57
CA ILE A 272 -2.82 -18.53 19.40
C ILE A 272 -3.51 -19.90 19.43
N ALA A 273 -3.91 -20.43 18.26
CA ALA A 273 -4.49 -21.77 18.20
C ALA A 273 -3.49 -22.83 18.68
N VAL A 274 -3.99 -23.85 19.39
CA VAL A 274 -3.19 -24.98 19.93
C VAL A 274 -2.40 -25.66 18.82
N TYR A 275 -2.95 -25.75 17.61
CA TYR A 275 -2.29 -26.17 16.39
C TYR A 275 -0.88 -25.58 16.22
N PHE A 276 -0.71 -24.26 16.30
CA PHE A 276 0.59 -23.61 16.07
C PHE A 276 1.56 -23.80 17.25
N ALA A 277 1.04 -23.91 18.46
CA ALA A 277 1.84 -24.20 19.65
C ALA A 277 2.43 -25.61 19.60
N GLU A 278 1.59 -26.62 19.38
CA GLU A 278 1.96 -28.03 19.35
C GLU A 278 2.81 -28.43 18.14
N LYS A 279 2.54 -27.84 16.96
CA LYS A 279 3.18 -28.25 15.69
C LYS A 279 4.45 -27.47 15.36
N TYR A 280 4.55 -26.21 15.79
CA TYR A 280 5.65 -25.30 15.44
C TYR A 280 6.39 -24.71 16.64
N GLY A 281 6.03 -25.07 17.88
CA GLY A 281 6.78 -24.69 19.08
C GLY A 281 6.53 -23.26 19.58
N LEU A 282 5.44 -22.61 19.17
CA LEU A 282 5.00 -21.38 19.83
C LEU A 282 4.57 -21.69 21.28
N LYS A 283 4.82 -20.77 22.20
CA LYS A 283 4.27 -20.89 23.56
C LYS A 283 2.75 -20.69 23.53
N SER A 284 2.01 -21.48 24.30
CA SER A 284 0.57 -21.31 24.52
C SER A 284 0.19 -19.96 25.13
N SER A 285 1.15 -19.25 25.73
CA SER A 285 1.01 -17.86 26.18
C SER A 285 1.13 -16.81 25.05
N CYS A 286 1.42 -17.22 23.81
CA CYS A 286 1.45 -16.30 22.67
C CYS A 286 0.03 -15.86 22.31
N GLN A 287 -0.11 -14.62 21.86
CA GLN A 287 -1.40 -13.98 21.58
C GLN A 287 -1.44 -13.43 20.15
N VAL A 288 -2.62 -13.42 19.56
CA VAL A 288 -2.93 -12.80 18.27
C VAL A 288 -3.70 -11.50 18.54
N VAL A 289 -3.15 -10.36 18.12
CA VAL A 289 -3.78 -9.05 18.27
C VAL A 289 -4.77 -8.85 17.13
N THR A 290 -6.06 -8.87 17.45
CA THR A 290 -7.17 -8.75 16.50
C THR A 290 -7.88 -7.40 16.64
N PRO A 291 -8.33 -6.77 15.53
CA PRO A 291 -8.33 -7.29 14.17
C PRO A 291 -7.01 -7.02 13.42
N PHE A 292 -6.71 -7.87 12.45
CA PHE A 292 -5.65 -7.63 11.45
C PHE A 292 -6.16 -6.61 10.43
N THR A 293 -5.27 -5.84 9.79
CA THR A 293 -5.66 -4.71 8.92
C THR A 293 -5.09 -4.85 7.49
N GLY A 294 -5.35 -3.87 6.64
CA GLY A 294 -4.85 -3.82 5.27
C GLY A 294 -3.36 -3.46 5.17
N ASP A 295 -2.76 -3.70 4.00
CA ASP A 295 -1.36 -3.37 3.69
C ASP A 295 -1.05 -1.85 3.71
N ASN A 296 -1.89 -1.01 3.12
CA ASN A 296 -1.74 0.46 3.19
C ASN A 296 -1.96 1.00 4.63
N PRO A 297 -3.01 0.60 5.38
CA PRO A 297 -3.13 0.89 6.81
C PRO A 297 -1.91 0.48 7.64
N ALA A 298 -1.36 -0.72 7.41
CA ALA A 298 -0.15 -1.15 8.10
C ALA A 298 1.09 -0.34 7.67
N THR A 299 1.16 0.13 6.43
CA THR A 299 2.24 1.01 5.94
C THR A 299 2.22 2.38 6.64
N VAL A 300 1.04 2.93 6.97
CA VAL A 300 0.91 4.12 7.81
C VAL A 300 1.49 3.88 9.22
N LEU A 301 1.14 2.74 9.84
CA LEU A 301 1.68 2.35 11.15
C LEU A 301 3.20 2.15 11.13
N ALA A 302 3.74 1.58 10.05
CA ALA A 302 5.16 1.28 9.89
C ALA A 302 6.09 2.50 10.01
N GLN A 303 5.60 3.68 9.62
CA GLN A 303 6.36 4.94 9.66
C GLN A 303 5.92 5.88 10.79
N ALA A 304 4.95 5.48 11.63
CA ALA A 304 4.41 6.25 12.75
C ALA A 304 4.06 7.71 12.38
N LEU A 305 3.35 7.90 11.25
CA LEU A 305 2.97 9.21 10.73
C LEU A 305 2.14 10.02 11.73
N GLY A 306 2.54 11.27 11.97
CA GLY A 306 1.71 12.25 12.67
C GLY A 306 0.70 12.92 11.73
N HIS A 307 -0.20 13.72 12.30
CA HIS A 307 -1.19 14.46 11.51
C HIS A 307 -0.49 15.44 10.55
N GLY A 308 -0.89 15.41 9.28
CA GLY A 308 -0.27 16.18 8.21
C GLY A 308 1.03 15.60 7.65
N ASP A 309 1.54 14.49 8.19
CA ASP A 309 2.67 13.78 7.57
C ASP A 309 2.20 12.95 6.37
N VAL A 310 2.98 13.00 5.28
CA VAL A 310 2.65 12.40 3.98
C VAL A 310 3.75 11.44 3.55
N ILE A 311 3.39 10.20 3.15
CA ILE A 311 4.29 9.30 2.41
C ILE A 311 4.00 9.43 0.92
N ILE A 312 5.05 9.47 0.09
CA ILE A 312 4.94 9.37 -1.36
C ILE A 312 5.79 8.18 -1.84
N SER A 313 5.11 7.11 -2.24
CA SER A 313 5.70 5.91 -2.82
C SER A 313 5.86 6.08 -4.33
N LEU A 314 7.11 6.27 -4.78
CA LEU A 314 7.48 6.54 -6.16
C LEU A 314 7.91 5.25 -6.88
N GLY A 315 6.94 4.41 -7.23
CA GLY A 315 7.12 3.22 -8.06
C GLY A 315 6.71 3.43 -9.53
N THR A 316 6.37 2.34 -10.20
CA THR A 316 5.74 2.31 -11.54
C THR A 316 4.45 3.13 -11.55
N SER A 317 3.59 2.89 -10.56
CA SER A 317 2.53 3.79 -10.09
C SER A 317 3.07 4.72 -8.99
N THR A 318 2.37 5.81 -8.70
CA THR A 318 2.65 6.64 -7.50
C THR A 318 1.50 6.51 -6.51
N THR A 319 1.80 6.18 -5.26
CA THR A 319 0.81 6.12 -4.16
C THR A 319 1.19 7.14 -3.10
N VAL A 320 0.24 7.99 -2.72
CA VAL A 320 0.37 8.97 -1.65
C VAL A 320 -0.47 8.51 -0.47
N LEU A 321 0.08 8.54 0.74
CA LEU A 321 -0.63 8.28 2.00
C LEU A 321 -0.48 9.49 2.92
N VAL A 322 -1.52 9.86 3.65
CA VAL A 322 -1.51 10.96 4.64
C VAL A 322 -2.34 10.58 5.86
N VAL A 323 -2.00 11.09 7.05
CA VAL A 323 -2.86 10.97 8.25
C VAL A 323 -3.48 12.33 8.58
N SER A 324 -4.79 12.36 8.83
CA SER A 324 -5.52 13.59 9.16
C SER A 324 -6.64 13.36 10.17
N LYS A 325 -6.99 14.41 10.92
CA LYS A 325 -8.23 14.48 11.72
C LYS A 325 -9.44 14.91 10.90
N THR A 326 -9.24 15.53 9.72
CA THR A 326 -10.34 16.02 8.88
C THR A 326 -10.92 14.86 8.06
N TYR A 327 -12.19 14.55 8.27
CA TYR A 327 -12.94 13.73 7.32
C TYR A 327 -13.31 14.58 6.10
N ALA A 328 -12.45 14.55 5.07
CA ALA A 328 -12.66 15.20 3.78
C ALA A 328 -12.67 14.16 2.66
N PRO A 329 -13.75 13.39 2.48
CA PRO A 329 -13.87 12.41 1.39
C PRO A 329 -14.10 13.10 0.02
N SER A 330 -13.72 12.40 -1.05
CA SER A 330 -14.04 12.77 -2.42
C SER A 330 -13.99 11.54 -3.34
N SER A 331 -14.78 11.55 -4.41
CA SER A 331 -14.73 10.59 -5.52
C SER A 331 -13.38 10.50 -6.26
N GLN A 332 -12.42 11.37 -5.93
CA GLN A 332 -11.08 11.41 -6.50
C GLN A 332 -10.03 10.59 -5.74
N TYR A 333 -10.31 10.13 -4.51
CA TYR A 333 -9.33 9.47 -3.67
C TYR A 333 -9.99 8.55 -2.64
N HIS A 334 -9.21 8.01 -1.70
CA HIS A 334 -9.69 7.15 -0.62
C HIS A 334 -9.45 7.83 0.74
N ILE A 335 -10.47 7.85 1.60
CA ILE A 335 -10.36 8.13 3.03
C ILE A 335 -10.78 6.87 3.78
N PHE A 336 -9.90 6.30 4.60
CA PHE A 336 -10.23 5.18 5.50
C PHE A 336 -10.12 5.64 6.96
N ASN A 337 -10.83 5.00 7.89
CA ASN A 337 -10.53 5.14 9.31
C ASN A 337 -9.06 4.79 9.59
N HIS A 338 -8.37 5.47 10.50
CA HIS A 338 -7.02 5.08 10.88
C HIS A 338 -7.03 3.75 11.70
N PRO A 339 -6.09 2.80 11.49
CA PRO A 339 -6.16 1.44 12.05
C PRO A 339 -5.87 1.30 13.56
N ILE A 340 -5.51 2.40 14.24
CA ILE A 340 -5.32 2.44 15.70
C ILE A 340 -6.07 3.62 16.33
N ASP A 341 -5.59 4.86 16.11
CA ASP A 341 -6.27 6.09 16.56
C ASP A 341 -7.72 6.14 16.05
N GLN A 342 -8.66 6.40 16.95
CA GLN A 342 -10.10 6.39 16.67
C GLN A 342 -10.59 7.70 16.05
N ASP A 343 -9.93 8.83 16.35
CA ASP A 343 -10.33 10.19 15.99
C ASP A 343 -9.64 10.70 14.71
N SER A 344 -8.88 9.82 14.05
CA SER A 344 -8.13 10.11 12.83
C SER A 344 -8.48 9.18 11.67
N TYR A 345 -8.14 9.65 10.48
CA TYR A 345 -8.33 9.02 9.18
C TYR A 345 -6.97 8.90 8.47
N MET A 346 -6.90 7.99 7.51
CA MET A 346 -5.84 7.96 6.51
C MET A 346 -6.40 8.30 5.14
N GLY A 347 -5.77 9.24 4.45
CA GLY A 347 -6.02 9.53 3.04
C GLY A 347 -5.07 8.74 2.15
N MET A 348 -5.56 8.27 1.00
CA MET A 348 -4.77 7.57 -0.01
C MET A 348 -5.14 8.02 -1.43
N VAL A 349 -4.15 8.47 -2.20
CA VAL A 349 -4.27 8.86 -3.61
C VAL A 349 -3.39 7.94 -4.45
N CYS A 350 -3.92 7.40 -5.56
CA CYS A 350 -3.23 6.43 -6.41
C CYS A 350 -3.19 6.90 -7.87
N TYR A 351 -2.00 6.89 -8.46
CA TYR A 351 -1.76 7.30 -9.85
C TYR A 351 -1.15 6.15 -10.67
N SER A 352 -1.71 5.86 -11.84
CA SER A 352 -1.14 4.95 -12.84
C SER A 352 0.25 5.40 -13.30
N ASN A 353 0.39 6.69 -13.63
CA ASN A 353 1.54 7.20 -14.38
C ASN A 353 2.66 7.71 -13.45
N GLY A 354 3.30 6.78 -12.73
CA GLY A 354 4.45 7.05 -11.86
C GLY A 354 5.78 7.10 -12.61
N SER A 355 6.67 6.12 -12.38
CA SER A 355 8.02 6.12 -12.96
C SER A 355 7.98 6.06 -14.49
N LEU A 356 7.12 5.23 -15.10
CA LEU A 356 7.06 5.03 -16.55
C LEU A 356 6.92 6.33 -17.36
N ALA A 357 6.20 7.32 -16.83
CA ALA A 357 6.06 8.62 -17.48
C ALA A 357 7.36 9.45 -17.40
N ARG A 358 8.05 9.44 -16.25
CA ARG A 358 9.37 10.07 -16.05
C ARG A 358 10.46 9.36 -16.86
N GLU A 359 10.34 8.04 -17.00
CA GLU A 359 11.26 7.19 -17.77
C GLU A 359 11.18 7.42 -19.28
N LYS A 360 9.98 7.71 -19.83
CA LYS A 360 9.87 8.17 -21.23
C LYS A 360 10.71 9.42 -21.52
N ILE A 361 10.68 10.41 -20.61
CA ILE A 361 11.42 11.68 -20.77
C ILE A 361 12.93 11.43 -20.61
N ARG A 362 13.32 10.65 -19.60
CA ARG A 362 14.69 10.14 -19.43
C ARG A 362 15.22 9.48 -20.71
N ASP A 363 14.42 8.63 -21.36
CA ASP A 363 14.86 7.87 -22.54
C ASP A 363 14.90 8.73 -23.81
N ALA A 364 14.02 9.73 -23.94
CA ALA A 364 14.12 10.75 -24.97
C ALA A 364 15.40 11.61 -24.84
N LEU A 365 15.80 11.96 -23.60
CA LEU A 365 17.08 12.63 -23.34
C LEU A 365 18.28 11.73 -23.64
N ASN A 366 18.25 10.47 -23.19
CA ASN A 366 19.31 9.50 -23.43
C ASN A 366 19.55 9.31 -24.93
N LEU A 367 18.47 9.24 -25.73
CA LEU A 367 18.54 9.22 -27.19
C LEU A 367 19.09 10.53 -27.80
N LYS A 368 18.61 11.71 -27.35
CA LYS A 368 19.02 13.01 -27.89
C LYS A 368 20.48 13.36 -27.59
N TYR A 369 20.99 12.96 -26.43
CA TYR A 369 22.33 13.31 -25.94
C TYR A 369 23.34 12.16 -25.96
N PHE A 370 22.96 10.97 -26.46
CA PHE A 370 23.78 9.74 -26.41
C PHE A 370 24.26 9.40 -24.99
N THR A 371 23.35 9.53 -24.02
CA THR A 371 23.59 9.26 -22.58
C THR A 371 22.77 8.05 -22.10
N ASN A 372 22.91 7.67 -20.83
CA ASN A 372 22.19 6.55 -20.23
C ASN A 372 21.84 6.84 -18.75
N GLY A 373 20.82 6.16 -18.23
CA GLY A 373 20.34 6.32 -16.86
C GLY A 373 19.68 7.68 -16.64
N TRP A 374 19.80 8.20 -15.41
CA TRP A 374 19.18 9.48 -15.00
C TRP A 374 20.12 10.68 -15.11
N PHE A 375 21.41 10.50 -15.42
CA PHE A 375 22.43 11.55 -15.35
C PHE A 375 22.02 12.84 -16.08
N LYS A 376 21.58 12.75 -17.34
CA LYS A 376 21.21 13.94 -18.13
C LYS A 376 19.87 14.56 -17.71
N PHE A 377 18.96 13.75 -17.17
CA PHE A 377 17.72 14.23 -16.55
C PHE A 377 18.04 15.06 -15.30
N ASP A 378 18.94 14.56 -14.44
CA ASP A 378 19.31 15.20 -13.18
C ASP A 378 20.14 16.48 -13.37
N ASP A 379 21.03 16.51 -14.37
CA ASP A 379 21.78 17.68 -14.83
C ASP A 379 20.83 18.83 -15.25
N ILE A 380 19.86 18.54 -16.13
CA ILE A 380 18.87 19.52 -16.57
C ILE A 380 17.96 19.95 -15.41
N LEU A 381 17.52 19.00 -14.57
CA LEU A 381 16.64 19.30 -13.44
C LEU A 381 17.33 20.24 -12.44
N GLN A 382 18.57 19.95 -12.06
CA GLN A 382 19.36 20.79 -11.16
C GLN A 382 19.63 22.18 -11.75
N ALA A 383 19.96 22.28 -13.04
CA ALA A 383 20.12 23.56 -13.71
C ALA A 383 18.84 24.41 -13.67
N ARG A 384 17.69 23.86 -14.12
CA ARG A 384 16.41 24.57 -14.10
C ARG A 384 15.99 24.99 -12.68
N MET A 385 16.19 24.14 -11.67
CA MET A 385 15.89 24.50 -10.28
C MET A 385 16.79 25.62 -9.76
N LYS A 386 18.10 25.59 -10.08
CA LYS A 386 19.09 26.61 -9.69
C LYS A 386 18.80 27.97 -10.32
N ASP A 387 18.40 27.97 -11.59
CA ASP A 387 18.02 29.19 -12.34
C ASP A 387 16.64 29.74 -11.88
N GLY A 388 15.99 29.08 -10.91
CA GLY A 388 14.73 29.51 -10.33
C GLY A 388 13.54 29.33 -11.26
N ILE A 389 13.60 28.36 -12.18
CA ILE A 389 12.50 28.03 -13.10
C ILE A 389 11.36 27.37 -12.32
N VAL A 390 10.14 27.77 -12.69
CA VAL A 390 8.85 27.34 -12.16
C VAL A 390 7.83 27.37 -13.30
N MET A 391 7.08 26.29 -13.51
CA MET A 391 6.10 26.13 -14.61
C MET A 391 6.70 26.50 -15.98
N GLY A 392 7.91 25.98 -16.25
CA GLY A 392 8.66 26.17 -17.50
C GLY A 392 9.30 27.55 -17.72
N TYR A 393 9.08 28.56 -16.87
CA TYR A 393 9.70 29.89 -17.01
C TYR A 393 10.47 30.36 -15.76
N GLY A 394 11.42 31.27 -15.92
CA GLY A 394 12.19 31.86 -14.81
C GLY A 394 11.44 32.95 -14.03
N LYS A 395 11.94 33.30 -12.84
CA LYS A 395 11.33 34.27 -11.89
C LYS A 395 10.85 35.62 -12.45
N ASN A 396 11.36 36.04 -13.61
CA ASN A 396 10.99 37.30 -14.26
C ASN A 396 9.70 37.20 -15.11
N HIS A 397 9.17 36.00 -15.35
CA HIS A 397 8.04 35.71 -16.26
C HIS A 397 6.77 35.32 -15.51
N LEU A 398 6.46 36.02 -14.40
CA LEU A 398 5.34 35.69 -13.49
C LEU A 398 3.94 35.74 -14.13
N ASN A 399 3.84 36.20 -15.37
CA ASN A 399 2.61 36.22 -16.18
C ASN A 399 2.57 35.15 -17.28
N GLN A 400 3.48 34.18 -17.28
CA GLN A 400 3.51 33.07 -18.24
C GLN A 400 3.66 31.74 -17.49
N ALA A 401 3.10 30.66 -18.05
CA ALA A 401 3.24 29.31 -17.51
C ALA A 401 3.09 28.24 -18.60
N LYS A 402 3.93 27.20 -18.53
CA LYS A 402 3.89 26.00 -19.36
C LYS A 402 3.49 24.82 -18.46
N VAL A 403 2.34 24.19 -18.74
CA VAL A 403 1.81 23.05 -17.98
C VAL A 403 1.74 21.81 -18.88
N GLY A 404 2.56 20.80 -18.58
CA GLY A 404 2.55 19.52 -19.30
C GLY A 404 1.85 18.44 -18.47
N ILE A 405 1.07 17.56 -19.08
CA ILE A 405 0.45 16.42 -18.40
C ILE A 405 0.79 15.15 -19.18
N TYR A 406 1.33 14.15 -18.48
CA TYR A 406 2.08 13.04 -19.05
C TYR A 406 1.46 11.69 -18.64
N PHE A 407 0.42 11.26 -19.34
CA PHE A 407 -0.30 10.02 -19.07
C PHE A 407 -0.08 8.98 -20.18
N PRO A 408 1.09 8.31 -20.26
CA PRO A 408 1.35 7.25 -21.24
C PRO A 408 0.45 6.01 -21.09
N MET A 409 -0.23 5.87 -19.94
CA MET A 409 -1.30 4.90 -19.69
C MET A 409 -2.54 5.63 -19.18
N ALA A 410 -3.71 4.97 -19.26
CA ALA A 410 -4.94 5.53 -18.68
C ALA A 410 -4.77 5.80 -17.18
N GLU A 411 -5.17 6.99 -16.74
CA GLU A 411 -4.98 7.48 -15.38
C GLU A 411 -6.23 7.20 -14.52
N ILE A 412 -6.02 7.05 -13.21
CA ILE A 412 -7.05 6.83 -12.20
C ILE A 412 -7.63 8.17 -11.74
N VAL A 413 -6.76 9.16 -11.53
CA VAL A 413 -7.11 10.49 -11.03
C VAL A 413 -6.33 11.59 -11.78
N PRO A 414 -6.97 12.37 -12.68
CA PRO A 414 -8.34 12.20 -13.15
C PRO A 414 -8.53 10.91 -13.97
N PRO A 415 -9.76 10.36 -14.05
CA PRO A 415 -10.04 9.14 -14.81
C PRO A 415 -10.07 9.43 -16.33
N VAL A 416 -8.90 9.44 -16.97
CA VAL A 416 -8.75 9.78 -18.40
C VAL A 416 -7.97 8.72 -19.19
N LYS A 417 -8.18 8.68 -20.51
CA LYS A 417 -7.42 7.83 -21.43
C LYS A 417 -5.96 8.28 -21.51
N ALA A 418 -5.09 7.38 -22.00
CA ALA A 418 -3.68 7.70 -22.24
C ALA A 418 -3.52 8.85 -23.24
N GLN A 419 -2.80 9.89 -22.85
CA GLN A 419 -2.52 11.10 -23.62
C GLN A 419 -1.35 11.88 -23.00
N THR A 420 -0.63 12.66 -23.80
CA THR A 420 0.40 13.59 -23.34
C THR A 420 0.12 14.96 -23.93
N ASN A 421 -0.23 15.93 -23.08
CA ASN A 421 -0.79 17.22 -23.48
C ASN A 421 0.02 18.38 -22.90
N TYR A 422 0.14 19.46 -23.67
CA TYR A 422 0.99 20.61 -23.39
C TYR A 422 0.17 21.89 -23.52
N TYR A 423 0.17 22.72 -22.47
CA TYR A 423 -0.67 23.92 -22.37
C TYR A 423 0.20 25.14 -22.02
N SER A 424 0.27 26.12 -22.92
CA SER A 424 0.88 27.43 -22.68
C SER A 424 -0.19 28.41 -22.20
N TRP A 425 0.10 29.14 -21.13
CA TRP A 425 -0.84 30.05 -20.48
C TRP A 425 -0.22 31.44 -20.26
N ARG A 426 -1.07 32.47 -20.31
CA ARG A 426 -0.69 33.86 -20.01
C ARG A 426 -1.66 34.45 -18.97
N GLN A 427 -1.11 35.08 -17.94
CA GLN A 427 -1.88 35.78 -16.91
C GLN A 427 -2.19 37.20 -17.40
N SER A 428 -3.43 37.64 -17.26
CA SER A 428 -3.84 39.03 -17.48
C SER A 428 -4.50 39.62 -16.23
N TYR A 429 -4.75 40.93 -16.25
CA TYR A 429 -5.50 41.63 -15.22
C TYR A 429 -6.91 41.96 -15.71
N SER A 430 -7.90 41.44 -15.00
CA SER A 430 -9.34 41.57 -15.28
C SER A 430 -10.02 42.06 -14.01
N ASN A 431 -10.65 43.24 -14.04
CA ASN A 431 -11.32 43.85 -12.87
C ASN A 431 -10.46 43.82 -11.57
N SER A 432 -9.18 44.19 -11.70
CA SER A 432 -8.16 44.15 -10.62
C SER A 432 -7.84 42.76 -10.04
N LYS A 433 -8.38 41.68 -10.61
CA LYS A 433 -7.98 40.29 -10.33
C LYS A 433 -6.97 39.81 -11.36
N LYS A 434 -6.16 38.83 -10.96
CA LYS A 434 -5.28 38.06 -11.85
C LYS A 434 -6.07 36.88 -12.41
N GLU A 435 -6.13 36.74 -13.72
CA GLU A 435 -6.81 35.63 -14.40
C GLU A 435 -5.85 34.96 -15.38
N TRP A 436 -5.86 33.62 -15.41
CA TRP A 436 -5.05 32.82 -16.34
C TRP A 436 -5.86 32.51 -17.60
N HIS A 437 -5.26 32.72 -18.77
CA HIS A 437 -5.88 32.44 -20.07
C HIS A 437 -4.99 31.51 -20.88
N LEU A 438 -5.59 30.51 -21.52
CA LEU A 438 -4.88 29.58 -22.39
C LEU A 438 -4.40 30.33 -23.65
N SER A 439 -3.10 30.36 -23.90
CA SER A 439 -2.50 31.02 -25.06
C SER A 439 -2.02 30.05 -26.14
N GLY A 440 -1.85 28.77 -25.81
CA GLY A 440 -1.48 27.72 -26.76
C GLY A 440 -1.75 26.33 -26.20
N TYR A 441 -2.06 25.36 -27.07
CA TYR A 441 -2.34 23.98 -26.68
C TYR A 441 -1.92 23.01 -27.79
N THR A 442 -1.23 21.93 -27.42
CA THR A 442 -0.91 20.83 -28.34
C THR A 442 -0.84 19.48 -27.60
N HIS A 443 -0.78 18.38 -28.34
CA HIS A 443 -0.67 17.03 -27.80
C HIS A 443 0.37 16.20 -28.58
N GLU A 444 0.93 15.18 -27.92
CA GLU A 444 1.81 14.19 -28.56
C GLU A 444 1.11 13.54 -29.77
N GLY A 445 1.84 13.39 -30.89
CA GLY A 445 1.32 12.75 -32.11
C GLY A 445 0.65 13.65 -33.15
N LYS A 446 0.60 14.98 -32.96
CA LYS A 446 0.48 15.96 -34.06
C LYS A 446 1.82 16.62 -34.33
N ASP A 447 2.01 17.15 -35.54
CA ASP A 447 3.12 18.05 -35.83
C ASP A 447 3.08 19.24 -34.86
N ARG A 448 4.23 19.59 -34.30
CA ARG A 448 4.39 20.60 -33.23
C ARG A 448 4.35 22.05 -33.76
N GLY A 449 3.79 22.28 -34.94
CA GLY A 449 3.91 23.53 -35.69
C GLY A 449 3.39 24.77 -34.95
N ASP A 450 4.18 25.83 -35.02
CA ASP A 450 3.82 27.26 -34.96
C ASP A 450 3.02 27.78 -33.74
N ILE A 451 2.92 27.03 -32.64
CA ILE A 451 2.19 27.45 -31.42
C ILE A 451 3.12 28.13 -30.38
N ASP A 452 4.40 27.74 -30.32
CA ASP A 452 5.52 28.44 -29.68
C ASP A 452 6.79 27.68 -30.10
N GLU A 453 7.82 28.35 -30.65
CA GLU A 453 9.11 27.68 -30.99
C GLU A 453 9.84 27.15 -29.72
N GLU A 454 9.41 27.58 -28.54
CA GLU A 454 10.04 27.35 -27.23
C GLU A 454 9.56 26.11 -26.44
N TRP A 455 8.86 25.14 -27.04
CA TRP A 455 8.49 23.90 -26.31
C TRP A 455 8.51 22.67 -27.20
N HIS A 456 9.70 22.32 -27.67
CA HIS A 456 9.91 21.21 -28.61
C HIS A 456 10.98 20.22 -28.12
N HIS A 457 11.41 20.29 -26.86
CA HIS A 457 12.58 19.57 -26.37
C HIS A 457 12.28 18.73 -25.12
N PRO A 458 12.75 17.46 -25.02
CA PRO A 458 12.57 16.65 -23.82
C PRO A 458 13.23 17.28 -22.59
N GLU A 459 14.17 18.23 -22.77
CA GLU A 459 14.70 19.06 -21.70
C GLU A 459 13.65 19.92 -20.97
N ASP A 460 12.54 20.29 -21.62
CA ASP A 460 11.46 21.10 -21.01
C ASP A 460 10.61 20.24 -20.08
N ASP A 461 10.35 19.01 -20.51
CA ASP A 461 9.49 18.05 -19.81
C ASP A 461 10.10 17.54 -18.49
N VAL A 462 11.43 17.64 -18.34
CA VAL A 462 12.19 17.22 -17.13
C VAL A 462 11.62 17.79 -15.84
N LEU A 463 11.38 19.11 -15.81
CA LEU A 463 10.80 19.77 -14.65
C LEU A 463 9.26 19.72 -14.73
N GLY A 464 8.69 19.94 -15.92
CA GLY A 464 7.24 20.00 -16.13
C GLY A 464 6.48 18.76 -15.66
N ILE A 465 7.03 17.54 -15.85
CA ILE A 465 6.40 16.33 -15.34
C ILE A 465 6.36 16.29 -13.80
N ILE A 466 7.43 16.73 -13.15
CA ILE A 466 7.53 16.72 -11.68
C ILE A 466 6.65 17.80 -11.08
N GLU A 467 6.55 18.96 -11.73
CA GLU A 467 5.63 20.04 -11.36
C GLU A 467 4.16 19.60 -11.49
N SER A 468 3.77 18.98 -12.62
CA SER A 468 2.40 18.51 -12.81
C SER A 468 2.01 17.36 -11.86
N GLN A 469 2.93 16.42 -11.59
CA GLN A 469 2.71 15.34 -10.62
C GLN A 469 2.62 15.92 -9.20
N GLY A 470 3.51 16.86 -8.83
CA GLY A 470 3.51 17.52 -7.53
C GLY A 470 2.26 18.36 -7.27
N LEU A 471 1.80 19.14 -8.26
CA LEU A 471 0.59 19.96 -8.16
C LEU A 471 -0.67 19.09 -8.06
N SER A 472 -0.72 18.00 -8.84
CA SER A 472 -1.80 17.00 -8.76
C SER A 472 -1.96 16.42 -7.36
N ILE A 473 -0.83 16.09 -6.71
CA ILE A 473 -0.76 15.54 -5.36
C ILE A 473 -1.13 16.61 -4.33
N ARG A 474 -0.53 17.81 -4.43
CA ARG A 474 -0.75 18.92 -3.49
C ARG A 474 -2.22 19.31 -3.40
N GLU A 475 -2.90 19.44 -4.53
CA GLU A 475 -4.32 19.78 -4.56
C GLU A 475 -5.20 18.68 -3.97
N ARG A 476 -4.88 17.40 -4.19
CA ARG A 476 -5.66 16.30 -3.59
C ARG A 476 -5.40 16.10 -2.11
N LEU A 477 -4.31 16.68 -1.59
CA LEU A 477 -4.01 16.74 -0.16
C LEU A 477 -4.61 17.98 0.53
N SER A 478 -4.91 19.08 -0.17
CA SER A 478 -5.35 20.36 0.43
C SER A 478 -6.58 20.17 1.33
N THR A 479 -7.60 19.50 0.81
CA THR A 479 -8.84 19.12 1.50
C THR A 479 -8.60 18.20 2.70
N MET A 480 -7.59 17.35 2.66
CA MET A 480 -7.24 16.43 3.75
C MET A 480 -6.41 17.12 4.85
N LEU A 481 -5.55 18.08 4.48
CA LEU A 481 -4.61 18.77 5.37
C LEU A 481 -5.25 19.96 6.08
N SER A 482 -6.22 20.61 5.46
CA SER A 482 -6.93 21.75 6.03
C SER A 482 -7.79 21.34 7.25
N SER A 483 -7.50 21.95 8.40
CA SER A 483 -8.28 21.81 9.62
C SER A 483 -9.03 23.10 9.94
N LYS A 484 -10.18 22.98 10.60
CA LYS A 484 -10.98 24.15 11.06
C LYS A 484 -10.27 25.00 12.13
N GLU A 485 -9.18 24.49 12.70
CA GLU A 485 -8.37 25.11 13.76
C GLU A 485 -7.17 25.89 13.18
N SER A 486 -6.95 25.83 11.87
CA SER A 486 -5.79 26.44 11.21
C SER A 486 -5.93 27.97 11.06
N LEU A 487 -4.91 28.70 11.51
CA LEU A 487 -4.78 30.15 11.33
C LEU A 487 -4.67 30.53 9.84
N GLU A 488 -4.91 31.80 9.53
CA GLU A 488 -4.86 32.30 8.15
C GLU A 488 -3.43 32.30 7.61
N GLY A 489 -3.18 31.58 6.51
CA GLY A 489 -1.96 31.70 5.71
C GLY A 489 -1.26 30.40 5.28
N SER A 490 -1.46 29.27 5.95
CA SER A 490 -0.67 28.02 5.71
C SER A 490 -1.51 26.73 5.62
N ARG A 491 -2.75 26.82 5.13
CA ARG A 491 -3.80 25.82 5.40
C ARG A 491 -3.66 24.47 4.66
N ASP A 492 -2.86 24.42 3.60
CA ASP A 492 -2.89 23.33 2.60
C ASP A 492 -1.52 22.63 2.39
N GLN A 493 -0.61 22.77 3.36
CA GLN A 493 0.79 22.31 3.25
C GLN A 493 1.03 21.04 4.08
N PRO A 494 1.72 20.00 3.55
CA PRO A 494 2.15 18.87 4.35
C PRO A 494 3.01 19.31 5.52
N ARG A 495 2.83 18.67 6.68
CA ARG A 495 3.74 18.88 7.82
C ARG A 495 5.12 18.33 7.47
N ARG A 496 5.18 17.08 6.99
CA ARG A 496 6.40 16.41 6.51
C ARG A 496 6.11 15.57 5.28
N VAL A 497 7.08 15.40 4.39
CA VAL A 497 6.99 14.48 3.24
C VAL A 497 8.05 13.39 3.35
N TYR A 498 7.64 12.13 3.20
CA TYR A 498 8.46 10.93 3.30
C TYR A 498 8.47 10.18 1.96
N PHE A 499 9.55 10.30 1.19
CA PHE A 499 9.71 9.62 -0.09
C PHE A 499 10.18 8.17 0.08
N VAL A 500 9.51 7.24 -0.61
CA VAL A 500 9.84 5.80 -0.66
C VAL A 500 9.71 5.26 -2.10
N GLY A 501 10.02 3.97 -2.30
CA GLY A 501 9.94 3.32 -3.61
C GLY A 501 11.13 3.62 -4.54
N GLY A 502 11.21 2.90 -5.66
CA GLY A 502 12.42 2.85 -6.50
C GLY A 502 12.89 4.20 -7.05
N THR A 503 11.99 5.10 -7.42
CA THR A 503 12.39 6.43 -7.94
C THR A 503 12.94 7.33 -6.83
N SER A 504 12.64 7.08 -5.54
CA SER A 504 13.15 7.92 -4.44
C SER A 504 14.68 7.89 -4.32
N ALA A 505 15.36 6.88 -4.89
CA ALA A 505 16.81 6.87 -5.01
C ALA A 505 17.36 8.12 -5.74
N ASN A 506 16.57 8.69 -6.67
CA ASN A 506 16.87 9.95 -7.32
C ASN A 506 16.57 11.15 -6.39
N THR A 507 17.63 11.77 -5.89
CA THR A 507 17.54 12.95 -5.01
C THR A 507 16.96 14.18 -5.71
N GLY A 508 17.25 14.39 -7.01
CA GLY A 508 16.74 15.53 -7.78
C GLY A 508 15.22 15.51 -7.89
N ILE A 509 14.63 14.35 -8.21
CA ILE A 509 13.18 14.14 -8.26
C ILE A 509 12.53 14.38 -6.89
N CYS A 510 13.15 13.92 -5.80
CA CYS A 510 12.63 14.15 -4.44
C CYS A 510 12.64 15.64 -4.07
N LEU A 511 13.73 16.36 -4.37
CA LEU A 511 13.84 17.81 -4.14
C LEU A 511 12.84 18.60 -4.98
N ALA A 512 12.67 18.23 -6.26
CA ALA A 512 11.73 18.89 -7.16
C ALA A 512 10.27 18.70 -6.72
N LEU A 513 9.86 17.47 -6.35
CA LEU A 513 8.55 17.24 -5.73
C LEU A 513 8.39 18.02 -4.41
N GLY A 514 9.44 18.04 -3.59
CA GLY A 514 9.48 18.77 -2.33
C GLY A 514 9.29 20.28 -2.48
N ARG A 515 9.86 20.91 -3.53
CA ARG A 515 9.63 22.32 -3.87
C ARG A 515 8.15 22.61 -4.18
N VAL A 516 7.47 21.69 -4.86
CA VAL A 516 6.06 21.85 -5.25
C VAL A 516 5.12 21.67 -4.06
N LEU A 517 5.37 20.64 -3.23
CA LEU A 517 4.60 20.31 -2.04
C LEU A 517 4.83 21.30 -0.89
N ASN A 518 6.03 21.88 -0.81
CA ASN A 518 6.46 22.86 0.18
C ASN A 518 6.13 22.47 1.64
N PRO A 519 6.71 21.39 2.19
CA PRO A 519 6.40 20.95 3.55
C PRO A 519 6.89 21.91 4.64
N LEU A 520 6.19 21.93 5.77
CA LEU A 520 6.46 22.85 6.87
C LEU A 520 7.70 22.45 7.71
N GLU A 521 7.78 21.18 8.11
CA GLU A 521 8.86 20.58 8.90
C GLU A 521 9.84 19.75 8.05
N GLY A 522 9.93 20.03 6.73
CA GLY A 522 10.91 19.45 5.83
C GLY A 522 10.53 18.13 5.13
N MET A 523 11.49 17.55 4.42
CA MET A 523 11.30 16.38 3.56
C MET A 523 12.38 15.32 3.75
N PHE A 524 11.98 14.06 3.77
CA PHE A 524 12.78 12.90 4.16
C PHE A 524 12.71 11.82 3.09
N ARG A 525 13.77 11.00 2.98
CA ARG A 525 13.74 9.74 2.24
C ARG A 525 13.96 8.60 3.23
N LEU A 526 13.09 7.59 3.18
CA LEU A 526 13.22 6.40 4.02
C LEU A 526 13.85 5.27 3.20
N THR A 527 14.95 4.71 3.71
CA THR A 527 15.73 3.66 3.03
C THR A 527 15.83 2.39 3.91
N GLY A 528 16.52 1.37 3.39
CA GLY A 528 16.76 0.11 4.11
C GLY A 528 15.55 -0.83 4.11
N GLU A 529 15.58 -1.80 5.01
CA GLU A 529 14.63 -2.93 5.03
C GLU A 529 13.22 -2.54 5.45
N ARG A 530 13.09 -1.59 6.39
CA ARG A 530 11.80 -1.18 6.99
C ARG A 530 10.81 -0.62 5.97
N THR A 531 11.26 -0.15 4.81
CA THR A 531 10.38 0.28 3.70
C THR A 531 10.05 -0.85 2.73
N ARG A 532 10.92 -1.85 2.56
CA ARG A 532 10.65 -3.06 1.74
C ARG A 532 9.62 -3.99 2.39
N ASP A 533 9.56 -3.95 3.72
CA ASP A 533 8.70 -4.82 4.53
C ASP A 533 7.73 -4.03 5.43
N ALA A 534 7.37 -2.82 5.00
CA ALA A 534 6.55 -1.88 5.77
C ALA A 534 5.24 -2.50 6.29
N CYS A 535 4.50 -3.25 5.47
CA CYS A 535 3.24 -3.89 5.87
C CYS A 535 3.44 -4.84 7.06
N ALA A 536 4.42 -5.75 6.97
CA ALA A 536 4.76 -6.67 8.04
C ALA A 536 5.30 -5.92 9.28
N TYR A 537 6.15 -4.91 9.08
CA TYR A 537 6.76 -4.15 10.16
C TYR A 537 5.72 -3.32 10.94
N GLY A 538 4.79 -2.65 10.24
CA GLY A 538 3.67 -1.92 10.83
C GLY A 538 2.67 -2.83 11.55
N ALA A 539 2.48 -4.07 11.08
CA ALA A 539 1.76 -5.09 11.83
C ALA A 539 2.49 -5.46 13.14
N ALA A 540 3.81 -5.65 13.11
CA ALA A 540 4.59 -5.88 14.33
C ALA A 540 4.48 -4.69 15.30
N LEU A 541 4.50 -3.45 14.81
CA LEU A 541 4.26 -2.24 15.61
C LEU A 541 2.83 -2.19 16.18
N LYS A 542 1.80 -2.63 15.44
CA LYS A 542 0.42 -2.77 15.98
C LYS A 542 0.38 -3.74 17.17
N ALA A 543 1.16 -4.82 17.11
CA ALA A 543 1.29 -5.78 18.21
C ALA A 543 2.07 -5.23 19.42
N ILE A 544 3.17 -4.49 19.18
CA ILE A 544 3.95 -3.83 20.24
C ILE A 544 3.12 -2.76 20.94
N TYR A 545 2.45 -1.88 20.17
CA TYR A 545 1.54 -0.87 20.70
C TYR A 545 0.42 -1.49 21.56
N TYR A 546 -0.14 -2.63 21.14
CA TYR A 546 -1.15 -3.33 21.92
C TYR A 546 -0.62 -3.83 23.28
N ALA A 547 0.62 -4.34 23.32
CA ALA A 547 1.20 -4.95 24.52
C ALA A 547 1.75 -3.93 25.52
N GLU A 548 2.31 -2.82 25.04
CA GLU A 548 2.97 -1.80 25.87
C GLU A 548 2.03 -0.62 26.26
N ARG A 549 0.76 -0.62 25.82
CA ARG A 549 -0.21 0.43 26.20
C ARG A 549 -0.59 0.36 27.69
N PRO A 550 -0.78 1.50 28.38
CA PRO A 550 -1.24 1.50 29.77
C PRO A 550 -2.59 0.80 29.94
N THR A 551 -2.70 -0.10 30.92
CA THR A 551 -3.92 -0.90 31.18
C THR A 551 -5.14 -0.10 31.65
N ASN A 552 -4.94 1.16 32.03
CA ASN A 552 -5.99 2.05 32.58
C ASN A 552 -6.48 3.13 31.61
N THR A 553 -6.03 3.15 30.35
CA THR A 553 -6.58 4.08 29.35
C THR A 553 -7.85 3.47 28.72
N PRO A 554 -9.04 4.07 28.87
CA PRO A 554 -10.23 3.61 28.15
C PRO A 554 -10.02 3.77 26.64
N CYS A 555 -10.44 2.77 25.85
CA CYS A 555 -10.57 2.96 24.40
C CYS A 555 -11.75 3.90 24.13
N GLY A 556 -11.45 5.18 23.90
CA GLY A 556 -12.44 6.24 23.70
C GLY A 556 -12.62 7.13 24.92
N LEU A 557 -11.68 8.06 25.12
CA LEU A 557 -11.94 9.37 25.75
C LEU A 557 -10.71 10.27 25.51
N GLY A 558 -10.90 11.33 24.72
CA GLY A 558 -9.86 12.33 24.47
C GLY A 558 -9.49 13.06 25.77
N SER A 559 -8.29 12.82 26.27
CA SER A 559 -7.70 13.57 27.39
C SER A 559 -6.34 14.12 26.94
N GLU A 560 -6.08 15.39 27.24
CA GLU A 560 -4.84 16.04 26.84
C GLU A 560 -3.64 15.30 27.43
N VAL A 561 -2.72 14.88 26.55
CA VAL A 561 -1.51 14.16 26.94
C VAL A 561 -0.55 15.16 27.58
N SER A 562 -0.72 15.40 28.88
CA SER A 562 0.13 16.28 29.67
C SER A 562 1.62 15.92 29.49
N ALA A 563 2.48 16.94 29.45
CA ALA A 563 3.81 16.89 28.82
C ALA A 563 4.86 15.95 29.47
N GLY A 564 4.49 15.08 30.41
CA GLY A 564 5.37 14.09 31.04
C GLY A 564 5.55 12.78 30.27
N SER A 565 4.59 12.36 29.44
CA SER A 565 4.59 11.03 28.80
C SER A 565 5.16 10.98 27.36
N ALA A 566 5.62 12.11 26.84
CA ALA A 566 6.17 12.25 25.48
C ALA A 566 7.41 11.36 25.17
N LYS A 567 7.96 10.64 26.15
CA LYS A 567 9.11 9.74 25.95
C LYS A 567 8.79 8.41 25.27
N ALA A 568 7.53 7.95 25.28
CA ALA A 568 7.14 6.73 24.56
C ALA A 568 6.92 7.00 23.06
N GLY A 569 6.10 8.01 22.72
CA GLY A 569 5.77 8.34 21.32
C GLY A 569 6.95 8.83 20.48
N VAL A 570 7.93 9.51 21.10
CA VAL A 570 9.14 9.99 20.41
C VAL A 570 10.14 8.85 20.12
N SER A 571 10.03 7.70 20.79
CA SER A 571 10.97 6.59 20.64
C SER A 571 10.80 5.79 19.33
N ALA A 572 9.59 5.74 18.75
CA ALA A 572 9.34 5.02 17.50
C ALA A 572 10.13 5.62 16.32
N VAL A 573 10.20 6.95 16.28
CA VAL A 573 10.98 7.72 15.29
C VAL A 573 12.49 7.55 15.53
N GLY A 574 12.92 7.30 16.78
CA GLY A 574 14.33 7.18 17.17
C GLY A 574 15.09 5.98 16.61
N ALA A 575 14.39 4.99 16.02
CA ALA A 575 15.01 3.81 15.42
C ALA A 575 14.83 3.71 13.89
N ALA A 576 14.00 4.56 13.28
CA ALA A 576 13.95 4.70 11.83
C ALA A 576 15.20 5.46 11.37
N GLN A 577 15.89 4.97 10.33
CA GLN A 577 17.09 5.63 9.81
C GLN A 577 16.69 6.93 9.07
N LEU A 578 16.64 8.02 9.84
CA LEU A 578 16.47 9.37 9.33
C LEU A 578 17.81 9.99 8.97
N ILE A 579 17.78 10.72 7.86
CA ILE A 579 18.87 10.80 6.91
C ILE A 579 18.81 12.26 6.43
N ASN A 580 19.70 13.21 6.83
CA ASN A 580 19.70 14.67 6.55
C ASN A 580 20.76 15.29 5.56
N LEU A 581 20.37 16.28 4.72
CA LEU A 581 20.87 16.80 3.41
C LEU A 581 21.34 18.26 3.46
N GLY A 582 22.26 18.60 2.54
CA GLY A 582 22.53 19.98 2.05
C GLY A 582 23.15 20.93 3.10
N GLU A 583 24.15 21.75 2.81
CA GLU A 583 25.01 21.93 1.63
C GLU A 583 26.44 22.26 2.09
N LYS A 584 27.47 21.93 1.29
CA LYS A 584 28.29 22.92 0.54
C LYS A 584 29.45 22.26 -0.22
N SER A 585 29.97 22.99 -1.21
CA SER A 585 31.02 22.55 -2.13
C SER A 585 32.41 22.50 -1.48
N GLY A 586 33.13 21.41 -1.71
CA GLY A 586 34.58 21.26 -1.52
C GLY A 586 35.11 20.24 -2.54
N ASP A 587 36.36 20.40 -2.98
CA ASP A 587 36.93 19.64 -4.10
C ASP A 587 36.96 18.12 -3.88
N PHE A 588 36.57 17.37 -4.91
CA PHE A 588 36.86 15.94 -5.03
C PHE A 588 37.86 15.71 -6.18
N GLY A 589 39.08 15.32 -5.80
CA GLY A 589 40.13 14.94 -6.74
C GLY A 589 39.84 13.62 -7.45
N ASN A 590 40.46 13.43 -8.62
CA ASN A 590 40.35 12.18 -9.39
C ASN A 590 41.03 11.01 -8.66
N GLU A 591 40.29 9.92 -8.44
CA GLU A 591 40.87 8.57 -8.44
C GLU A 591 40.16 7.69 -9.48
N LYS A 592 40.96 6.96 -10.26
CA LYS A 592 40.48 6.02 -11.28
C LYS A 592 40.48 4.62 -10.68
N ASN A 593 39.36 3.91 -10.76
CA ASN A 593 39.36 2.46 -10.58
C ASN A 593 38.89 1.78 -11.87
N THR A 594 39.77 0.94 -12.43
CA THR A 594 39.58 0.27 -13.72
C THR A 594 39.63 -1.24 -13.54
N THR A 595 38.47 -1.91 -13.67
CA THR A 595 38.37 -3.38 -13.76
C THR A 595 37.35 -3.77 -14.82
N GLN A 596 37.80 -4.46 -15.86
CA GLN A 596 36.93 -5.04 -16.89
C GLN A 596 36.38 -6.41 -16.43
N PRO A 597 35.11 -6.74 -16.71
CA PRO A 597 34.62 -8.11 -16.63
C PRO A 597 34.98 -8.88 -17.92
N HIS A 598 35.65 -10.03 -17.80
CA HIS A 598 35.89 -10.92 -18.95
C HIS A 598 34.65 -11.71 -19.33
N ILE A 599 34.38 -11.80 -20.64
CA ILE A 599 33.32 -12.63 -21.21
C ILE A 599 33.83 -14.08 -21.34
N PHE A 600 33.09 -15.04 -20.79
CA PHE A 600 33.21 -16.45 -21.17
C PHE A 600 31.87 -17.02 -21.62
N SER A 601 31.78 -17.36 -22.90
CA SER A 601 30.67 -18.14 -23.46
C SER A 601 30.85 -19.62 -23.16
N ASN A 602 29.77 -20.36 -22.88
CA ASN A 602 29.79 -21.80 -23.12
C ASN A 602 28.43 -22.29 -23.67
N LYS A 603 28.47 -23.28 -24.57
CA LYS A 603 27.28 -23.79 -25.29
C LYS A 603 26.90 -25.17 -24.76
N GLY A 604 25.80 -25.26 -24.02
CA GLY A 604 25.11 -26.51 -23.70
C GLY A 604 24.11 -26.89 -24.80
N LYS A 605 23.96 -28.19 -25.10
CA LYS A 605 23.02 -28.69 -26.13
C LYS A 605 21.63 -28.98 -25.54
N HIS A 606 20.61 -28.91 -26.39
CA HIS A 606 19.32 -29.55 -26.11
C HIS A 606 19.45 -31.08 -26.15
N GLU A 607 18.73 -31.77 -25.27
CA GLU A 607 18.17 -33.09 -25.54
C GLU A 607 16.68 -33.09 -25.16
N MET A 608 15.87 -33.86 -25.90
CA MET A 608 14.44 -34.05 -25.62
C MET A 608 14.25 -35.45 -25.05
N VAL A 609 13.45 -35.58 -23.97
CA VAL A 609 13.03 -36.87 -23.41
C VAL A 609 11.50 -36.90 -23.32
N HIS A 610 10.93 -38.07 -23.59
CA HIS A 610 9.49 -38.25 -23.85
C HIS A 610 8.60 -38.24 -22.59
N ARG A 611 7.31 -37.91 -22.81
CA ARG A 611 6.22 -38.16 -21.86
C ARG A 611 5.87 -39.65 -21.75
N PRO A 612 5.56 -40.16 -20.55
CA PRO A 612 4.61 -41.25 -20.33
C PRO A 612 3.15 -40.73 -20.26
N PRO A 613 2.12 -41.60 -20.36
CA PRO A 613 0.71 -41.20 -20.42
C PRO A 613 0.04 -41.01 -19.04
N MET A 614 -1.15 -40.40 -19.04
CA MET A 614 -2.04 -40.32 -17.88
C MET A 614 -2.65 -41.68 -17.54
N HIS A 615 -2.81 -41.99 -16.25
CA HIS A 615 -3.87 -42.86 -15.76
C HIS A 615 -4.45 -42.31 -14.43
N LYS A 616 -5.55 -42.90 -13.97
CA LYS A 616 -6.45 -42.33 -12.96
C LYS A 616 -6.07 -42.70 -11.52
N SER A 617 -6.56 -41.87 -10.59
CA SER A 617 -7.08 -42.22 -9.24
C SER A 617 -6.28 -43.20 -8.38
N ASP A 618 -5.79 -42.69 -7.24
CA ASP A 618 -6.14 -43.27 -5.93
C ASP A 618 -6.13 -42.17 -4.87
N GLU A 619 -7.04 -42.27 -3.89
CA GLU A 619 -7.11 -41.36 -2.74
C GLU A 619 -6.16 -41.85 -1.65
N SER A 620 -5.17 -41.05 -1.26
CA SER A 620 -4.37 -41.29 -0.06
C SER A 620 -3.98 -39.96 0.58
N SER A 621 -4.23 -39.82 1.87
CA SER A 621 -3.90 -38.62 2.64
C SER A 621 -2.39 -38.50 2.83
N MET A 622 -1.86 -37.30 2.60
CA MET A 622 -0.42 -37.05 2.61
C MET A 622 0.01 -36.50 3.97
N SER A 623 0.62 -37.35 4.80
CA SER A 623 0.93 -37.00 6.19
C SER A 623 1.86 -35.78 6.32
N TYR A 624 1.94 -35.17 7.51
CA TYR A 624 2.90 -34.09 7.78
C TYR A 624 4.35 -34.46 7.44
N ASN A 625 4.74 -35.73 7.66
CA ASN A 625 6.07 -36.23 7.27
C ASN A 625 6.23 -36.34 5.75
N ASP A 626 5.15 -36.49 4.99
CA ASP A 626 5.15 -36.54 3.53
C ASP A 626 5.06 -35.13 2.90
N PHE A 627 4.39 -34.18 3.57
CA PHE A 627 4.50 -32.75 3.26
C PHE A 627 5.95 -32.26 3.37
N ILE A 628 6.67 -32.64 4.44
CA ILE A 628 8.11 -32.35 4.58
C ILE A 628 8.93 -33.00 3.45
N LYS A 629 8.62 -34.24 3.04
CA LYS A 629 9.28 -34.91 1.89
C LYS A 629 8.95 -34.26 0.54
N GLN A 630 7.79 -33.61 0.40
CA GLN A 630 7.38 -32.92 -0.85
C GLN A 630 8.16 -31.62 -1.07
N TYR A 631 8.72 -31.02 -0.01
CA TYR A 631 9.48 -29.77 -0.07
C TYR A 631 10.90 -29.91 0.53
N PRO A 632 11.79 -30.76 -0.03
CA PRO A 632 13.08 -31.07 0.57
C PRO A 632 14.05 -29.88 0.70
N GLY A 633 13.84 -28.80 -0.07
CA GLY A 633 14.58 -27.54 0.03
C GLY A 633 13.91 -26.45 0.89
N ALA A 634 12.81 -26.76 1.62
CA ALA A 634 12.02 -25.78 2.36
C ALA A 634 12.83 -24.95 3.40
N VAL A 635 13.88 -25.54 3.96
CA VAL A 635 14.77 -24.95 4.98
C VAL A 635 16.03 -24.33 4.36
N GLU A 636 16.47 -24.81 3.20
CA GLU A 636 17.70 -24.35 2.52
C GLU A 636 17.61 -22.87 2.12
N ARG A 637 16.39 -22.38 1.87
CA ARG A 637 16.13 -20.98 1.52
C ARG A 637 16.06 -20.00 2.70
N LEU A 638 16.61 -20.36 3.87
CA LEU A 638 16.97 -19.40 4.94
C LEU A 638 18.23 -18.58 4.55
N GLN A 639 18.34 -18.18 3.28
CA GLN A 639 19.57 -17.64 2.71
C GLN A 639 19.89 -16.23 3.21
N GLU A 640 21.05 -16.15 3.87
CA GLU A 640 22.02 -15.06 3.71
C GLU A 640 21.51 -13.62 3.94
N ASP A 641 21.09 -13.33 5.18
CA ASP A 641 21.45 -12.03 5.77
C ASP A 641 21.69 -12.08 7.29
N LYS A 642 22.76 -12.78 7.70
CA LYS A 642 23.26 -12.79 9.09
C LYS A 642 24.28 -11.69 9.40
N ASN A 643 24.56 -10.79 8.45
CA ASN A 643 25.63 -9.78 8.55
C ASN A 643 25.12 -8.32 8.41
N LEU A 644 23.85 -8.03 8.67
CA LEU A 644 23.32 -6.66 8.64
C LEU A 644 23.65 -5.85 9.90
N ARG A 645 24.88 -5.33 9.93
CA ARG A 645 25.19 -4.02 10.51
C ARG A 645 25.57 -3.05 9.40
N SER A 646 24.60 -2.64 8.59
CA SER A 646 24.79 -1.59 7.59
C SER A 646 25.07 -0.24 8.27
N SER A 647 26.07 0.47 7.76
CA SER A 647 26.43 1.83 8.20
C SER A 647 25.74 2.86 7.30
N ASP A 648 24.48 3.16 7.56
CA ASP A 648 23.66 4.00 6.69
C ASP A 648 23.88 5.52 6.90
N HIS A 649 24.12 6.24 5.81
CA HIS A 649 24.45 7.67 5.76
C HIS A 649 23.21 8.58 5.60
N LYS A 650 23.34 9.88 5.91
CA LYS A 650 22.22 10.83 6.13
C LYS A 650 22.06 11.91 4.99
N VAL A 651 20.82 12.13 4.43
CA VAL A 651 20.29 13.09 3.37
C VAL A 651 18.69 13.24 3.14
N SER A 652 17.67 14.13 3.43
CA SER A 652 16.90 15.13 4.35
C SER A 652 17.16 16.61 4.76
N TYR A 653 16.38 17.53 4.22
CA TYR A 653 16.60 18.99 4.26
C TYR A 653 15.79 19.73 5.36
N GLU A 654 16.44 20.64 6.09
CA GLU A 654 15.78 21.62 6.99
C GLU A 654 15.43 22.89 6.20
N ARG A 655 14.16 23.32 6.28
CA ARG A 655 13.66 24.53 5.61
C ARG A 655 14.10 25.79 6.36
N THR A 656 14.55 26.81 5.63
CA THR A 656 14.78 28.13 6.23
C THR A 656 13.48 28.93 6.31
N THR A 657 13.35 29.82 7.29
CA THR A 657 12.14 30.64 7.48
C THR A 657 11.93 31.70 6.39
N GLU A 658 12.79 31.77 5.37
CA GLU A 658 12.76 32.74 4.27
C GLU A 658 12.22 32.15 2.95
N ASP A 659 12.05 30.82 2.87
CA ASP A 659 11.58 30.12 1.67
C ASP A 659 10.08 30.38 1.40
N GLN A 660 9.80 31.25 0.42
CA GLN A 660 8.44 31.54 -0.08
C GLN A 660 7.84 30.38 -0.90
N ASP A 661 6.51 30.26 -0.88
CA ASP A 661 5.81 29.26 -1.67
C ASP A 661 5.76 29.62 -3.17
N LEU A 662 6.65 29.02 -3.94
CA LEU A 662 6.77 29.25 -5.38
C LEU A 662 5.59 28.72 -6.20
N TYR A 663 4.82 27.75 -5.66
CA TYR A 663 3.83 26.98 -6.43
C TYR A 663 2.37 27.32 -6.12
N ALA A 664 2.10 27.95 -4.97
CA ALA A 664 0.76 28.44 -4.60
C ALA A 664 0.06 29.28 -5.72
N PRO A 665 0.74 30.18 -6.47
CA PRO A 665 0.10 30.95 -7.56
C PRO A 665 -0.35 30.12 -8.78
N TYR A 666 0.00 28.82 -8.82
CA TYR A 666 -0.20 27.93 -9.97
C TYR A 666 -1.15 26.74 -9.67
N ILE A 667 -1.72 26.64 -8.45
CA ILE A 667 -2.69 25.59 -8.09
C ILE A 667 -3.99 25.75 -8.90
N ASP A 668 -4.57 26.95 -8.92
CA ASP A 668 -5.75 27.28 -9.73
C ASP A 668 -5.51 27.09 -11.24
N LEU A 669 -4.27 27.28 -11.69
CA LEU A 669 -3.86 27.06 -13.08
C LEU A 669 -3.84 25.56 -13.42
N TYR A 670 -3.28 24.74 -12.53
CA TYR A 670 -3.29 23.28 -12.68
C TYR A 670 -4.73 22.75 -12.70
N LEU A 671 -5.59 23.21 -11.79
CA LEU A 671 -7.02 22.86 -11.76
C LEU A 671 -7.76 23.24 -13.05
N GLN A 672 -7.46 24.40 -13.65
CA GLN A 672 -8.01 24.78 -14.95
C GLN A 672 -7.50 23.88 -16.08
N THR A 673 -6.21 23.53 -16.05
CA THR A 673 -5.59 22.62 -17.02
C THR A 673 -6.20 21.21 -16.93
N GLU A 674 -6.40 20.68 -15.73
CA GLU A 674 -7.01 19.37 -15.52
C GLU A 674 -8.49 19.36 -15.99
N LYS A 675 -9.24 20.45 -15.77
CA LYS A 675 -10.60 20.65 -16.29
C LYS A 675 -10.67 20.82 -17.82
N LEU A 676 -9.54 21.07 -18.49
CA LEU A 676 -9.42 21.01 -19.96
C LEU A 676 -8.98 19.63 -20.45
N LEU A 677 -8.28 18.84 -19.63
CA LEU A 677 -7.87 17.46 -19.93
C LEU A 677 -9.04 16.46 -19.84
N GLN A 678 -10.03 16.75 -18.99
CA GLN A 678 -11.23 15.93 -18.79
C GLN A 678 -12.33 16.15 -19.86
N LYS A 679 -12.13 17.09 -20.81
CA LYS A 679 -13.12 17.50 -21.83
C LYS A 679 -12.74 17.03 -23.23
#